data_AF-A0A7C7PCN4-F1
#
_entry.id   AF-A0A7C7PCN4-F1
#
_cell.length_a   1.000
_cell.length_b   1.000
_cell.length_c   1.000
_cell.angle_alpha   90.00
_cell.angle_beta   90.00
_cell.angle_gamma   90.00
#
_symmetry.space_group_name_H-M   'P 1'
#
loop_
_entity.id
_entity.type
_entity.pdbx_description
1 polymer ?
#
loop_
_entity_poly.entity_id
_entity_poly.type
_entity_poly.pdbx_seq_one_letter_code
_entity_poly.pdbx_strand_id
1 'polypeptide(L)'
;GVYETVYIDFDRDGNFSEEKPMRKGNETAGLDTDGDGLWDQSGGLLYWISDGVNGIPYGPTYSARAGFQNRIAGAGNLTLFMINDKNDPGGNHGTLCASAVSAQAVVNNGKVKGMAPGAELIAVSDFYAGGSFLDAWRFLTEGYDGAVSTGDEAQIGSFSFGWSNVHNDGTDQMSLYVDWLTRVHAPETTFLVATGNGGHGYGTTASPGGSHGIISVGAFSSRIGEPHGGTWGDSAAWSNRGPNSGSRLDPDIVTVGWSATGDRTLNEVTNANSATTTWAGTSLATPVAAGLVALIYDAWMQENGVWPDSQTVRDLLMSTADDRGYDSLVQGGGWANISRAVATIQGVNGSAWVTPAAWMPGDNHGAHRAANTNILLPGQSSWVNLTINGTGDAPVNLSWSGATLKPLRHFTRQWNSSTSLGWDGHQSNRPDLLIPIHIKGDANLSLPNGTSLVRARVALAGYGFDGDQNLAEENRIWVELMRWHDDDGDGTWFTDLDNDSMVDDGELEGSGEYSMVTLHQYISGQVETRIGLPTERAGDGILLGVYRQNIRTNLMDPIPIQVDWTAFGPVENVSWLSPCSGNATLAANGTHFINCRVSVPQDAIPGLRQEQVRIRFEQNGTAREWPLPVIVNVAAAGPFQLTPKPIDGNVSNQTLYSETWMQGAQRWGWRSESGDWKFITLDWPHNLTGDGAIVIDVDWPDNNLTDIDVHWMSENGHPYFLDDPAAYGPINLIPEVSSRNMDQGSGKYAWETSTGSSHEVLIAEPTAGLKQMMLHSAMHGVNTNDNPLNISVGYVGALSGSLSKVVDDWADADGEETLTFGATLPLNVSSIEGFGWTQPVLLPTETATQDTAGSWSSSGYAYQFTVENAEMLKVEIDSLAPRTDLDLGLYRDSNGNGVINWGSEQYAVSGNWNSDEELTVV
;
A
#
# COMPACT_ATOMS: atom_id res chain seq x y z
N GLY A 1 9.54 37.38 35.15
CA GLY A 1 10.75 36.77 35.73
C GLY A 1 11.44 35.96 34.65
N VAL A 2 12.60 35.39 34.94
CA VAL A 2 13.21 34.34 34.09
C VAL A 2 12.73 33.00 34.62
N TYR A 3 12.09 32.19 33.79
CA TYR A 3 11.52 30.89 34.16
C TYR A 3 12.21 29.83 33.32
N GLU A 4 13.08 29.04 33.95
CA GLU A 4 13.94 28.06 33.27
C GLU A 4 13.74 26.64 33.81
N THR A 5 12.93 26.46 34.84
CA THR A 5 12.77 25.15 35.51
C THR A 5 11.33 24.94 35.90
N VAL A 6 10.84 23.72 35.65
CA VAL A 6 9.53 23.25 36.05
C VAL A 6 9.70 22.06 36.99
N TYR A 7 8.87 22.01 38.02
CA TYR A 7 8.72 20.86 38.90
C TYR A 7 7.28 20.37 38.77
N ILE A 8 7.09 19.08 38.59
CA ILE A 8 5.77 18.43 38.57
C ILE A 8 5.59 17.76 39.92
N ASP A 9 4.50 18.06 40.60
CA ASP A 9 4.09 17.42 41.86
C ASP A 9 3.35 16.11 41.50
N PHE A 10 4.08 14.99 41.53
CA PHE A 10 3.56 13.69 41.09
C PHE A 10 2.61 13.06 42.11
N ASP A 11 2.90 13.20 43.40
CA ASP A 11 2.12 12.61 44.49
C ASP A 11 1.04 13.56 45.06
N ARG A 12 1.04 14.82 44.62
CA ARG A 12 0.07 15.87 44.95
C ARG A 12 0.11 16.28 46.41
N ASP A 13 1.25 16.17 47.07
CA ASP A 13 1.41 16.52 48.48
C ASP A 13 1.74 18.02 48.70
N GLY A 14 2.00 18.75 47.61
CA GLY A 14 2.36 20.17 47.62
C GLY A 14 3.82 20.46 47.98
N ASN A 15 4.66 19.43 48.08
CA ASN A 15 6.09 19.48 48.30
C ASN A 15 6.84 19.19 46.98
N PHE A 16 7.78 20.05 46.62
CA PHE A 16 8.54 19.93 45.37
C PHE A 16 10.04 19.65 45.62
N SER A 17 10.39 19.29 46.85
CA SER A 17 11.78 19.11 47.29
C SER A 17 12.45 17.83 46.76
N GLU A 18 11.61 16.84 46.47
CA GLU A 18 11.88 15.50 45.98
C GLU A 18 11.75 15.43 44.45
N GLU A 19 11.10 16.42 43.85
CA GLU A 19 10.75 16.39 42.44
C GLU A 19 11.92 16.71 41.53
N LYS A 20 12.01 15.97 40.42
CA LYS A 20 13.10 16.15 39.47
C LYS A 20 12.91 17.46 38.68
N PRO A 21 13.90 18.38 38.69
CA PRO A 21 13.80 19.62 37.94
C PRO A 21 13.86 19.37 36.43
N MET A 22 12.82 19.78 35.71
CA MET A 22 12.75 19.76 34.25
C MET A 22 13.22 21.10 33.68
N ARG A 23 14.17 21.06 32.75
CA ARG A 23 14.78 22.24 32.10
C ARG A 23 15.49 21.85 30.80
N LYS A 24 15.94 22.82 30.01
CA LYS A 24 16.75 22.55 28.81
C LYS A 24 17.99 21.70 29.16
N GLY A 25 18.20 20.60 28.45
CA GLY A 25 19.18 19.53 28.68
C GLY A 25 18.79 18.47 29.71
N ASN A 26 17.62 18.58 30.34
CA ASN A 26 17.04 17.60 31.25
C ASN A 26 15.50 17.76 31.25
N GLU A 27 14.89 17.47 30.11
CA GLU A 27 13.50 17.80 29.80
C GLU A 27 12.49 16.79 30.33
N THR A 28 12.91 15.61 30.80
CA THR A 28 12.01 14.55 31.28
C THR A 28 12.08 14.37 32.79
N ALA A 29 10.95 14.05 33.41
CA ALA A 29 10.85 13.67 34.82
C ALA A 29 9.93 12.44 34.99
N GLY A 30 10.09 11.75 36.12
CA GLY A 30 9.28 10.60 36.48
C GLY A 30 9.45 10.24 37.95
N LEU A 31 8.59 9.36 38.44
CA LEU A 31 8.56 8.90 39.82
C LEU A 31 8.95 7.42 39.88
N ASP A 32 9.94 7.10 40.71
CA ASP A 32 10.33 5.74 41.11
C ASP A 32 9.54 5.38 42.38
N THR A 33 8.63 4.42 42.29
CA THR A 33 7.69 4.10 43.37
C THR A 33 8.13 2.92 44.24
N ASP A 34 9.11 2.13 43.79
CA ASP A 34 9.60 0.95 44.52
C ASP A 34 11.11 0.97 44.84
N GLY A 35 11.82 2.02 44.40
CA GLY A 35 13.21 2.29 44.72
C GLY A 35 14.20 1.44 43.92
N ASP A 36 13.80 0.90 42.76
CA ASP A 36 14.66 0.10 41.89
C ASP A 36 15.58 0.95 40.97
N GLY A 37 15.40 2.27 40.99
CA GLY A 37 16.18 3.23 40.20
C GLY A 37 15.62 3.50 38.80
N LEU A 38 14.46 2.93 38.46
CA LEU A 38 13.71 3.21 37.24
C LEU A 38 12.47 4.04 37.57
N TRP A 39 12.00 4.84 36.60
CA TRP A 39 10.72 5.53 36.78
C TRP A 39 9.57 4.61 36.44
N ASP A 40 8.63 4.48 37.37
CA ASP A 40 7.38 3.74 37.17
C ASP A 40 6.27 4.62 36.60
N GLN A 41 6.40 5.94 36.75
CA GLN A 41 5.47 6.94 36.21
C GLN A 41 6.25 8.01 35.44
N SER A 42 5.70 8.44 34.30
CA SER A 42 6.29 9.48 33.45
C SER A 42 5.53 10.79 33.57
N GLY A 43 6.26 11.89 33.77
CA GLY A 43 5.74 13.26 33.67
C GLY A 43 5.77 13.83 32.24
N GLY A 44 6.16 13.00 31.26
CA GLY A 44 6.33 13.41 29.88
C GLY A 44 7.60 14.23 29.63
N LEU A 45 7.59 14.92 28.49
CA LEU A 45 8.68 15.76 27.98
C LEU A 45 8.28 17.23 28.10
N LEU A 46 9.06 18.02 28.83
CA LEU A 46 8.94 19.47 28.80
C LEU A 46 9.39 20.00 27.44
N TYR A 47 8.45 20.54 26.67
CA TYR A 47 8.71 21.02 25.31
C TYR A 47 9.11 22.51 25.27
N TRP A 48 8.41 23.37 26.00
CA TRP A 48 8.65 24.81 25.94
C TRP A 48 8.26 25.52 27.24
N ILE A 49 9.06 26.49 27.65
CA ILE A 49 8.70 27.50 28.66
C ILE A 49 8.79 28.86 27.98
N SER A 50 7.70 29.64 28.02
CA SER A 50 7.72 30.97 27.43
C SER A 50 8.73 31.89 28.12
N ASP A 51 9.55 32.57 27.34
CA ASP A 51 10.51 33.57 27.80
C ASP A 51 9.98 35.02 27.73
N GLY A 52 8.77 35.22 27.18
CA GLY A 52 8.19 36.56 26.97
C GLY A 52 8.69 37.29 25.73
N VAL A 53 9.55 36.67 24.92
CA VAL A 53 10.21 37.25 23.75
C VAL A 53 9.94 36.44 22.50
N ASN A 54 10.07 35.12 22.58
CA ASN A 54 9.91 34.19 21.46
C ASN A 54 8.52 33.55 21.49
N GLY A 55 8.00 33.26 20.30
CA GLY A 55 6.82 32.39 20.16
C GLY A 55 7.17 30.94 20.52
N ILE A 56 6.17 30.07 20.48
CA ILE A 56 6.40 28.62 20.54
C ILE A 56 7.35 28.25 19.37
N PRO A 57 8.33 27.34 19.56
CA PRO A 57 9.20 26.88 18.48
C PRO A 57 8.40 26.47 17.22
N TYR A 58 8.90 26.82 16.03
CA TYR A 58 8.20 26.75 14.73
C TYR A 58 6.93 27.61 14.58
N GLY A 59 6.39 28.17 15.66
CA GLY A 59 5.20 29.03 15.68
C GLY A 59 5.26 30.26 14.76
N PRO A 60 6.39 31.00 14.63
CA PRO A 60 6.50 32.10 13.67
C PRO A 60 6.28 31.64 12.22
N THR A 61 6.88 30.52 11.83
CA THR A 61 6.80 29.94 10.48
C THR A 61 5.38 29.46 10.19
N TYR A 62 4.82 28.66 11.10
CA TYR A 62 3.44 28.19 10.99
C TYR A 62 2.44 29.35 10.92
N SER A 63 2.53 30.31 11.83
CA SER A 63 1.58 31.43 11.86
C SER A 63 1.67 32.31 10.60
N ALA A 64 2.88 32.60 10.09
CA ALA A 64 3.03 33.34 8.84
C ALA A 64 2.37 32.63 7.66
N ARG A 65 2.59 31.31 7.52
CA ARG A 65 2.00 30.47 6.46
C ARG A 65 0.48 30.38 6.60
N ALA A 66 0.01 30.16 7.83
CA ALA A 66 -1.40 30.07 8.17
C ALA A 66 -2.12 31.43 8.22
N GLY A 67 -1.44 32.56 7.96
CA GLY A 67 -2.04 33.89 8.01
C GLY A 67 -2.47 34.33 9.43
N PHE A 68 -1.91 33.71 10.45
CA PHE A 68 -2.11 34.04 11.85
C PHE A 68 -1.02 34.98 12.37
N GLN A 69 -1.31 35.67 13.47
CA GLN A 69 -0.29 36.38 14.22
C GLN A 69 0.46 35.41 15.12
N ASN A 70 1.80 35.47 15.10
CA ASN A 70 2.62 34.78 16.09
C ASN A 70 2.32 35.32 17.50
N ARG A 71 1.80 34.47 18.38
CA ARG A 71 1.44 34.85 19.75
C ARG A 71 2.60 34.56 20.70
N ILE A 72 3.11 35.62 21.31
CA ILE A 72 4.17 35.53 22.33
C ILE A 72 3.52 35.64 23.71
N ALA A 73 3.54 34.53 24.46
CA ALA A 73 3.05 34.53 25.84
C ALA A 73 4.05 35.26 26.76
N GLY A 74 3.59 35.91 27.83
CA GLY A 74 4.50 36.47 28.84
C GLY A 74 5.43 35.41 29.45
N ALA A 75 6.59 35.83 29.96
CA ALA A 75 7.57 34.91 30.54
C ALA A 75 6.94 34.04 31.64
N GLY A 76 7.03 32.72 31.50
CA GLY A 76 6.44 31.73 32.42
C GLY A 76 4.92 31.58 32.35
N ASN A 77 4.22 32.35 31.52
CA ASN A 77 2.75 32.27 31.42
C ASN A 77 2.27 31.09 30.56
N LEU A 78 3.17 30.47 29.79
CA LEU A 78 2.89 29.29 29.00
C LEU A 78 4.03 28.27 29.19
N THR A 79 3.63 27.05 29.53
CA THR A 79 4.50 25.88 29.57
C THR A 79 3.83 24.77 28.77
N LEU A 80 4.58 24.11 27.90
CA LEU A 80 4.08 23.05 27.05
C LEU A 80 4.78 21.74 27.40
N PHE A 81 3.99 20.67 27.50
CA PHE A 81 4.45 19.31 27.70
C PHE A 81 3.97 18.43 26.56
N MET A 82 4.79 17.46 26.20
CA MET A 82 4.37 16.31 25.42
C MET A 82 4.23 15.13 26.37
N ILE A 83 3.01 14.61 26.48
CA ILE A 83 2.65 13.53 27.40
C ILE A 83 1.94 12.48 26.56
N ASN A 84 2.24 11.21 26.81
CA ASN A 84 1.44 10.13 26.25
C ASN A 84 0.32 9.75 27.23
N ASP A 85 -0.93 9.96 26.85
CA ASP A 85 -2.09 9.43 27.56
C ASP A 85 -2.51 8.10 26.92
N LYS A 86 -2.70 7.06 27.73
CA LYS A 86 -3.19 5.76 27.26
C LYS A 86 -4.61 5.82 26.68
N ASN A 87 -5.37 6.86 27.02
CA ASN A 87 -6.74 7.05 26.56
C ASN A 87 -6.80 7.92 25.30
N ASP A 88 -5.69 8.54 24.89
CA ASP A 88 -5.65 9.29 23.65
C ASP A 88 -5.74 8.32 22.45
N PRO A 89 -6.32 8.78 21.33
CA PRO A 89 -6.27 8.04 20.06
C PRO A 89 -4.83 7.57 19.76
N GLY A 90 -4.68 6.33 19.29
CA GLY A 90 -3.34 5.74 19.04
C GLY A 90 -2.61 5.19 20.28
N GLY A 91 -2.95 5.61 21.50
CA GLY A 91 -2.46 5.03 22.76
C GLY A 91 -0.93 4.94 22.85
N ASN A 92 -0.38 3.74 23.04
CA ASN A 92 1.08 3.53 23.11
C ASN A 92 1.79 3.34 21.76
N HIS A 93 1.07 3.43 20.63
CA HIS A 93 1.61 3.08 19.32
C HIS A 93 2.86 3.88 18.94
N GLY A 94 2.88 5.19 19.23
CA GLY A 94 4.05 6.04 19.01
C GLY A 94 5.26 5.63 19.87
N THR A 95 5.05 5.19 21.11
CA THR A 95 6.13 4.68 21.98
C THR A 95 6.67 3.35 21.49
N LEU A 96 5.79 2.45 21.04
CA LEU A 96 6.19 1.20 20.41
C LEU A 96 7.09 1.48 19.19
N CYS A 97 6.68 2.41 18.32
CA CYS A 97 7.47 2.82 17.16
C CYS A 97 8.83 3.43 17.55
N ALA A 98 8.84 4.39 18.48
CA ALA A 98 10.07 5.02 18.98
C ALA A 98 11.05 3.98 19.58
N SER A 99 10.53 2.99 20.32
CA SER A 99 11.35 1.96 20.94
C SER A 99 12.06 1.06 19.92
N ALA A 100 11.43 0.78 18.77
CA ALA A 100 12.04 0.03 17.69
C ALA A 100 13.22 0.78 17.05
N VAL A 101 13.21 2.12 17.09
CA VAL A 101 14.32 2.96 16.63
C VAL A 101 15.43 3.01 17.68
N SER A 102 15.16 3.51 18.89
CA SER A 102 16.23 3.96 19.80
C SER A 102 16.13 3.48 21.26
N ALA A 103 15.33 2.45 21.58
CA ALA A 103 15.31 1.91 22.93
C ALA A 103 16.69 1.46 23.42
N GLN A 104 17.00 1.75 24.68
CA GLN A 104 18.35 1.62 25.25
C GLN A 104 18.57 0.33 26.06
N ALA A 105 17.60 -0.59 26.06
CA ALA A 105 17.67 -1.84 26.83
C ALA A 105 17.81 -1.64 28.35
N VAL A 106 17.16 -0.61 28.90
CA VAL A 106 17.22 -0.27 30.33
C VAL A 106 16.20 -1.07 31.14
N VAL A 107 14.96 -1.15 30.68
CA VAL A 107 13.86 -1.81 31.41
C VAL A 107 13.79 -3.31 31.12
N ASN A 108 13.22 -4.06 32.05
CA ASN A 108 12.92 -5.49 31.91
C ASN A 108 14.14 -6.32 31.48
N ASN A 109 15.30 -6.10 32.13
CA ASN A 109 16.55 -6.79 31.82
C ASN A 109 16.97 -6.68 30.34
N GLY A 110 16.70 -5.54 29.70
CA GLY A 110 17.11 -5.28 28.32
C GLY A 110 16.27 -5.99 27.26
N LYS A 111 15.01 -6.28 27.56
CA LYS A 111 14.08 -6.98 26.65
C LYS A 111 13.80 -6.24 25.34
N VAL A 112 13.97 -4.92 25.30
CA VAL A 112 13.75 -4.08 24.12
C VAL A 112 14.99 -3.24 23.86
N LYS A 113 15.53 -3.35 22.65
CA LYS A 113 16.66 -2.55 22.18
C LYS A 113 16.35 -2.10 20.75
N GLY A 114 16.42 -0.79 20.52
CA GLY A 114 16.21 -0.21 19.20
C GLY A 114 17.36 -0.53 18.24
N MET A 115 17.12 -0.34 16.95
CA MET A 115 18.14 -0.56 15.92
C MET A 115 19.27 0.47 15.98
N ALA A 116 18.97 1.71 16.40
CA ALA A 116 19.92 2.80 16.64
C ALA A 116 19.71 3.42 18.04
N PRO A 117 20.16 2.76 19.13
CA PRO A 117 19.96 3.24 20.51
C PRO A 117 20.64 4.59 20.83
N GLY A 118 21.57 5.03 19.99
CA GLY A 118 22.24 6.33 20.11
C GLY A 118 21.59 7.46 19.30
N ALA A 119 20.52 7.17 18.54
CA ALA A 119 19.79 8.18 17.80
C ALA A 119 18.90 9.01 18.72
N GLU A 120 18.83 10.32 18.46
CA GLU A 120 17.89 11.23 19.11
C GLU A 120 16.51 11.14 18.42
N LEU A 121 15.45 11.49 19.15
CA LEU A 121 14.08 11.44 18.65
C LEU A 121 13.43 12.81 18.67
N ILE A 122 12.81 13.19 17.55
CA ILE A 122 11.87 14.31 17.48
C ILE A 122 10.48 13.70 17.48
N ALA A 123 9.73 13.91 18.57
CA ALA A 123 8.34 13.47 18.66
C ALA A 123 7.42 14.55 18.06
N VAL A 124 6.53 14.15 17.15
CA VAL A 124 5.71 15.08 16.36
C VAL A 124 4.25 14.66 16.35
N SER A 125 3.43 15.42 17.07
CA SER A 125 1.96 15.34 17.11
C SER A 125 1.39 13.98 17.54
N ASP A 126 0.12 13.98 17.89
CA ASP A 126 -0.69 12.76 17.84
C ASP A 126 -1.61 12.86 16.63
N PHE A 127 -1.21 12.21 15.54
CA PHE A 127 -1.96 12.21 14.28
C PHE A 127 -3.31 11.49 14.38
N TYR A 128 -3.50 10.62 15.37
CA TYR A 128 -4.79 9.97 15.61
C TYR A 128 -5.78 10.91 16.31
N ALA A 129 -5.29 11.92 17.04
CA ALA A 129 -6.10 12.98 17.64
C ALA A 129 -6.31 14.19 16.69
N GLY A 130 -5.77 14.14 15.47
CA GLY A 130 -5.91 15.16 14.43
C GLY A 130 -4.66 16.04 14.25
N GLY A 131 -4.86 17.27 13.77
CA GLY A 131 -3.79 18.21 13.44
C GLY A 131 -3.43 18.26 11.94
N SER A 132 -2.49 19.14 11.58
CA SER A 132 -2.06 19.32 10.19
C SER A 132 -0.90 18.40 9.84
N PHE A 133 -1.17 17.35 9.05
CA PHE A 133 -0.16 16.42 8.54
C PHE A 133 0.88 17.12 7.67
N LEU A 134 0.42 18.00 6.77
CA LEU A 134 1.29 18.75 5.86
C LEU A 134 2.28 19.61 6.64
N ASP A 135 1.82 20.34 7.66
CA ASP A 135 2.71 21.17 8.48
C ASP A 135 3.65 20.35 9.37
N ALA A 136 3.22 19.17 9.81
CA ALA A 136 4.06 18.28 10.61
C ALA A 136 5.20 17.67 9.79
N TRP A 137 4.92 17.20 8.57
CA TRP A 137 5.97 16.76 7.65
C TRP A 137 6.89 17.91 7.25
N ARG A 138 6.32 19.09 7.05
CA ARG A 138 7.10 20.30 6.78
C ARG A 138 8.01 20.66 7.94
N PHE A 139 7.52 20.58 9.18
CA PHE A 139 8.32 20.78 10.38
C PHE A 139 9.49 19.79 10.47
N LEU A 140 9.28 18.51 10.13
CA LEU A 140 10.37 17.54 10.11
C LEU A 140 11.48 17.93 9.12
N THR A 141 11.11 18.54 7.99
CA THR A 141 12.08 19.00 6.97
C THR A 141 12.67 20.38 7.22
N GLU A 142 12.01 21.24 8.01
CA GLU A 142 12.38 22.65 8.24
C GLU A 142 12.82 22.94 9.69
N GLY A 143 12.74 21.96 10.59
CA GLY A 143 13.16 22.12 11.98
C GLY A 143 12.40 23.20 12.75
N TYR A 144 12.97 23.61 13.89
CA TYR A 144 12.32 24.55 14.80
C TYR A 144 12.44 26.00 14.35
N ASP A 145 13.45 26.32 13.54
CA ASP A 145 13.63 27.65 12.95
C ASP A 145 12.82 27.86 11.66
N GLY A 146 12.29 26.80 11.07
CA GLY A 146 11.46 26.84 9.87
C GLY A 146 12.24 26.98 8.57
N ALA A 147 13.52 26.61 8.57
CA ALA A 147 14.38 26.59 7.40
C ALA A 147 14.98 25.20 7.18
N VAL A 148 15.37 24.89 5.94
CA VAL A 148 16.05 23.64 5.62
C VAL A 148 17.56 23.81 5.69
N SER A 149 18.27 22.72 5.97
CA SER A 149 19.73 22.63 6.07
C SER A 149 20.38 23.55 7.12
N THR A 150 19.72 23.78 8.27
CA THR A 150 20.25 24.55 9.42
C THR A 150 20.77 23.65 10.54
N GLY A 151 20.42 22.37 10.53
CA GLY A 151 20.93 21.33 11.43
C GLY A 151 20.04 21.03 12.64
N ASP A 152 18.84 21.62 12.72
CA ASP A 152 17.83 21.32 13.74
C ASP A 152 16.66 20.48 13.21
N GLU A 153 16.72 20.06 11.94
CA GLU A 153 15.72 19.24 11.26
C GLU A 153 15.93 17.75 11.52
N ALA A 154 14.89 16.96 11.21
CA ALA A 154 15.02 15.51 11.22
C ALA A 154 15.81 15.05 9.99
N GLN A 155 16.79 14.16 10.19
CA GLN A 155 17.39 13.42 9.06
C GLN A 155 16.43 12.35 8.52
N ILE A 156 15.59 11.77 9.39
CA ILE A 156 14.72 10.65 9.06
C ILE A 156 13.32 10.87 9.64
N GLY A 157 12.30 10.76 8.79
CA GLY A 157 10.89 10.64 9.19
C GLY A 157 10.41 9.19 9.12
N SER A 158 9.70 8.71 10.15
CA SER A 158 9.13 7.35 10.20
C SER A 158 7.62 7.41 10.39
N PHE A 159 6.85 7.04 9.36
CA PHE A 159 5.40 7.16 9.34
C PHE A 159 4.73 5.79 9.34
N SER A 160 4.26 5.38 10.52
CA SER A 160 3.64 4.08 10.78
C SER A 160 2.10 4.10 10.64
N PHE A 161 1.58 4.90 9.70
CA PHE A 161 0.15 5.11 9.44
C PHE A 161 -0.11 5.29 7.93
N GLY A 162 -1.38 5.27 7.51
CA GLY A 162 -1.82 5.54 6.14
C GLY A 162 -3.34 5.55 6.00
N TRP A 163 -3.83 6.15 4.91
CA TRP A 163 -5.24 6.31 4.55
C TRP A 163 -5.67 5.26 3.55
N SER A 164 -6.34 4.23 4.06
CA SER A 164 -6.83 3.09 3.28
C SER A 164 -7.98 3.39 2.33
N ASN A 165 -8.71 4.48 2.57
CA ASN A 165 -9.85 4.90 1.76
C ASN A 165 -9.43 5.80 0.59
N VAL A 166 -8.15 6.10 0.46
CA VAL A 166 -7.58 6.82 -0.69
C VAL A 166 -6.98 5.78 -1.63
N HIS A 167 -7.69 5.52 -2.71
CA HIS A 167 -7.34 4.44 -3.63
C HIS A 167 -6.27 4.84 -4.64
N ASN A 168 -6.09 6.13 -4.96
CA ASN A 168 -5.12 6.60 -5.95
C ASN A 168 -3.73 6.90 -5.35
N ASP A 169 -3.24 6.02 -4.46
CA ASP A 169 -1.93 6.15 -3.80
C ASP A 169 -0.77 6.37 -4.80
N GLY A 170 0.21 7.20 -4.42
CA GLY A 170 1.30 7.62 -5.31
C GLY A 170 0.96 8.79 -6.25
N THR A 171 -0.32 8.97 -6.58
CA THR A 171 -0.81 10.09 -7.42
C THR A 171 -1.69 11.09 -6.64
N ASP A 172 -2.11 10.72 -5.43
CA ASP A 172 -2.88 11.58 -4.54
C ASP A 172 -2.04 12.74 -3.96
N GLN A 173 -2.72 13.78 -3.49
CA GLN A 173 -2.06 15.00 -2.98
C GLN A 173 -1.05 14.73 -1.86
N MET A 174 -1.34 13.79 -0.94
CA MET A 174 -0.44 13.50 0.19
C MET A 174 0.82 12.80 -0.31
N SER A 175 0.67 11.83 -1.23
CA SER A 175 1.80 11.15 -1.87
C SER A 175 2.69 12.11 -2.66
N LEU A 176 2.09 13.00 -3.46
CA LEU A 176 2.84 14.00 -4.24
C LEU A 176 3.58 14.98 -3.33
N TYR A 177 2.97 15.39 -2.22
CA TYR A 177 3.58 16.35 -1.30
C TYR A 177 4.81 15.76 -0.59
N VAL A 178 4.73 14.53 -0.08
CA VAL A 178 5.89 13.91 0.58
C VAL A 178 7.01 13.53 -0.40
N ASP A 179 6.69 13.24 -1.67
CA ASP A 179 7.70 13.12 -2.73
C ASP A 179 8.43 14.45 -2.90
N TRP A 180 7.69 15.55 -3.10
CA TRP A 180 8.29 16.87 -3.27
C TRP A 180 9.13 17.31 -2.05
N LEU A 181 8.68 16.99 -0.84
CA LEU A 181 9.46 17.25 0.37
C LEU A 181 10.83 16.57 0.35
N THR A 182 10.88 15.30 -0.01
CA THR A 182 12.12 14.48 0.03
C THR A 182 12.97 14.60 -1.24
N ARG A 183 12.38 15.00 -2.37
CA ARG A 183 13.06 15.12 -3.66
C ARG A 183 13.62 16.51 -3.91
N VAL A 184 12.85 17.53 -3.55
CA VAL A 184 13.15 18.93 -3.93
C VAL A 184 13.40 19.79 -2.71
N HIS A 185 12.48 19.78 -1.73
CA HIS A 185 12.50 20.76 -0.65
C HIS A 185 13.58 20.49 0.41
N ALA A 186 13.74 19.23 0.83
CA ALA A 186 14.73 18.78 1.81
C ALA A 186 15.35 17.43 1.38
N PRO A 187 16.23 17.43 0.36
CA PRO A 187 16.79 16.20 -0.21
C PRO A 187 17.57 15.33 0.78
N GLU A 188 18.13 15.94 1.83
CA GLU A 188 18.90 15.24 2.87
C GLU A 188 18.01 14.59 3.96
N THR A 189 16.68 14.77 3.90
CA THR A 189 15.72 14.12 4.80
C THR A 189 15.05 12.94 4.11
N THR A 190 15.20 11.74 4.68
CA THR A 190 14.56 10.52 4.16
C THR A 190 13.27 10.20 4.92
N PHE A 191 12.17 9.98 4.20
CA PHE A 191 10.93 9.49 4.80
C PHE A 191 10.73 8.00 4.54
N LEU A 192 10.39 7.26 5.60
CA LEU A 192 9.99 5.85 5.54
C LEU A 192 8.52 5.72 5.90
N VAL A 193 7.76 5.01 5.09
CA VAL A 193 6.29 4.92 5.23
C VAL A 193 5.84 3.46 5.20
N ALA A 194 4.97 3.09 6.15
CA ALA A 194 4.37 1.76 6.17
C ALA A 194 3.44 1.57 4.96
N THR A 195 3.54 0.43 4.25
CA THR A 195 2.62 0.15 3.14
C THR A 195 1.20 -0.20 3.60
N GLY A 196 1.03 -0.68 4.85
CA GLY A 196 -0.24 -1.07 5.46
C GLY A 196 -0.37 -2.58 5.69
N ASN A 197 -1.53 -3.05 6.17
CA ASN A 197 -1.74 -4.45 6.58
C ASN A 197 -3.01 -5.10 5.99
N GLY A 198 -3.50 -4.63 4.84
CA GLY A 198 -4.65 -5.15 4.12
C GLY A 198 -4.36 -6.31 3.16
N GLY A 199 -3.12 -6.76 3.04
CA GLY A 199 -2.72 -7.91 2.22
C GLY A 199 -3.54 -9.18 2.55
N HIS A 200 -3.51 -10.19 1.69
CA HIS A 200 -2.45 -10.53 0.72
C HIS A 200 -2.73 -10.15 -0.75
N GLY A 201 -3.80 -9.41 -1.04
CA GLY A 201 -4.04 -8.92 -2.40
C GLY A 201 -2.89 -8.04 -2.90
N TYR A 202 -2.69 -7.99 -4.22
CA TYR A 202 -1.78 -7.00 -4.82
C TYR A 202 -2.47 -5.64 -4.90
N GLY A 203 -1.67 -4.58 -5.06
CA GLY A 203 -2.16 -3.21 -5.18
C GLY A 203 -2.82 -2.67 -3.93
N THR A 204 -2.37 -3.15 -2.76
CA THR A 204 -2.97 -2.83 -1.47
C THR A 204 -2.23 -1.70 -0.74
N THR A 205 -1.19 -1.10 -1.34
CA THR A 205 -0.44 0.00 -0.73
C THR A 205 -1.36 1.17 -0.37
N ALA A 206 -1.27 1.66 0.87
CA ALA A 206 -2.07 2.79 1.32
C ALA A 206 -1.32 4.12 1.14
N SER A 207 -2.03 5.20 0.82
CA SER A 207 -1.46 6.56 0.83
C SER A 207 -0.98 6.95 2.24
N PRO A 208 0.17 7.63 2.40
CA PRO A 208 1.06 8.15 1.36
C PRO A 208 2.22 7.16 1.04
N GLY A 209 2.07 5.90 1.43
CA GLY A 209 3.08 4.85 1.25
C GLY A 209 3.39 4.52 -0.21
N GLY A 210 2.51 4.89 -1.15
CA GLY A 210 2.75 4.79 -2.59
C GLY A 210 3.58 5.94 -3.20
N SER A 211 4.01 6.91 -2.40
CA SER A 211 4.78 8.06 -2.89
C SER A 211 6.12 7.67 -3.50
N HIS A 212 6.50 8.33 -4.61
CA HIS A 212 7.68 7.94 -5.37
C HIS A 212 9.02 8.35 -4.75
N GLY A 213 9.02 9.28 -3.79
CA GLY A 213 10.22 9.91 -3.20
C GLY A 213 10.57 9.42 -1.81
N ILE A 214 9.69 8.60 -1.23
CA ILE A 214 9.88 7.98 0.08
C ILE A 214 10.47 6.57 -0.07
N ILE A 215 10.73 5.91 1.07
CA ILE A 215 11.03 4.48 1.14
C ILE A 215 9.82 3.76 1.73
N SER A 216 9.13 2.98 0.91
CA SER A 216 7.95 2.22 1.34
C SER A 216 8.37 0.89 1.99
N VAL A 217 7.79 0.56 3.14
CA VAL A 217 8.27 -0.54 3.99
C VAL A 217 7.20 -1.62 4.20
N GLY A 218 7.50 -2.83 3.75
CA GLY A 218 6.71 -4.05 3.98
C GLY A 218 7.20 -4.88 5.18
N ALA A 219 6.36 -5.82 5.63
CA ALA A 219 6.58 -6.58 6.87
C ALA A 219 6.89 -8.05 6.63
N PHE A 220 8.09 -8.45 7.06
CA PHE A 220 8.52 -9.84 7.10
C PHE A 220 8.75 -10.26 8.56
N SER A 221 8.88 -11.56 8.78
CA SER A 221 8.82 -12.12 10.11
C SER A 221 10.17 -12.26 10.82
N SER A 222 10.18 -12.15 12.15
CA SER A 222 11.35 -12.34 13.01
C SER A 222 11.18 -13.46 14.02
N ARG A 223 10.12 -14.27 13.93
CA ARG A 223 9.88 -15.30 14.95
C ARG A 223 10.91 -16.41 14.80
N ILE A 224 11.50 -16.74 15.94
CA ILE A 224 12.47 -17.82 16.13
C ILE A 224 12.01 -18.66 17.32
N GLY A 225 12.36 -19.95 17.37
CA GLY A 225 12.16 -20.76 18.56
C GLY A 225 10.92 -21.64 18.61
N GLU A 226 10.18 -21.82 17.50
CA GLU A 226 9.37 -23.03 17.33
C GLU A 226 10.31 -24.26 17.31
N PRO A 227 9.87 -25.45 17.77
CA PRO A 227 10.61 -26.69 17.59
C PRO A 227 11.09 -26.78 16.14
N HIS A 228 12.39 -26.93 15.90
CA HIS A 228 12.96 -27.04 14.55
C HIS A 228 12.85 -25.79 13.63
N GLY A 229 12.73 -24.60 14.24
CA GLY A 229 12.96 -23.28 13.62
C GLY A 229 11.68 -22.50 13.32
N GLY A 230 11.76 -21.16 13.29
CA GLY A 230 10.60 -20.28 13.11
C GLY A 230 10.47 -19.65 11.72
N THR A 231 9.56 -18.69 11.61
CA THR A 231 9.16 -17.93 10.40
C THR A 231 10.17 -16.84 9.99
N TRP A 232 11.43 -16.93 10.43
CA TRP A 232 12.41 -15.86 10.25
C TRP A 232 12.66 -15.49 8.77
N GLY A 233 12.28 -14.26 8.44
CA GLY A 233 12.44 -13.63 7.14
C GLY A 233 11.50 -14.15 6.06
N ASP A 234 10.32 -14.65 6.46
CA ASP A 234 9.18 -14.89 5.58
C ASP A 234 8.21 -13.71 5.58
N SER A 235 7.51 -13.49 4.46
CA SER A 235 6.48 -12.44 4.36
C SER A 235 5.37 -12.68 5.36
N ALA A 236 4.96 -11.64 6.08
CA ALA A 236 3.70 -11.69 6.81
C ALA A 236 2.54 -11.71 5.80
N ALA A 237 1.57 -12.61 5.96
CA ALA A 237 0.47 -12.77 5.01
C ALA A 237 -0.38 -11.48 4.87
N TRP A 238 -0.48 -10.70 5.95
CA TRP A 238 -1.21 -9.44 5.99
C TRP A 238 -0.42 -8.24 5.47
N SER A 239 0.88 -8.37 5.16
CA SER A 239 1.66 -7.23 4.65
C SER A 239 1.09 -6.79 3.29
N ASN A 240 0.88 -5.48 3.12
CA ASN A 240 0.50 -4.92 1.83
C ASN A 240 1.56 -5.18 0.77
N ARG A 241 1.10 -5.26 -0.47
CA ARG A 241 1.88 -5.61 -1.66
C ARG A 241 1.60 -4.60 -2.75
N GLY A 242 2.61 -4.26 -3.52
CA GLY A 242 2.45 -3.38 -4.65
C GLY A 242 1.69 -4.03 -5.82
N PRO A 243 1.67 -3.37 -6.98
CA PRO A 243 2.21 -2.03 -7.22
C PRO A 243 1.39 -0.95 -6.48
N ASN A 244 1.83 0.30 -6.45
CA ASN A 244 0.91 1.40 -6.13
C ASN A 244 0.02 1.76 -7.32
N SER A 245 -0.91 2.68 -7.11
CA SER A 245 -1.82 3.18 -8.14
C SER A 245 -1.14 3.99 -9.24
N GLY A 246 0.13 4.36 -9.12
CA GLY A 246 0.96 4.83 -10.24
C GLY A 246 1.51 3.70 -11.12
N SER A 247 1.13 2.44 -10.89
CA SER A 247 1.69 1.25 -11.54
C SER A 247 3.20 1.08 -11.29
N ARG A 248 3.68 1.48 -10.11
CA ARG A 248 5.09 1.43 -9.71
C ARG A 248 5.33 0.43 -8.58
N LEU A 249 6.59 0.04 -8.40
CA LEU A 249 7.03 -0.87 -7.35
C LEU A 249 6.66 -0.33 -5.96
N ASP A 250 6.03 -1.20 -5.18
CA ASP A 250 5.99 -1.16 -3.72
C ASP A 250 5.94 -2.61 -3.17
N PRO A 251 6.37 -2.86 -1.92
CA PRO A 251 7.23 -1.97 -1.14
C PRO A 251 8.62 -1.82 -1.78
N ASP A 252 9.40 -0.83 -1.33
CA ASP A 252 10.82 -0.69 -1.67
C ASP A 252 11.69 -1.70 -0.93
N ILE A 253 11.39 -1.92 0.35
CA ILE A 253 12.20 -2.76 1.23
C ILE A 253 11.30 -3.49 2.23
N VAL A 254 11.76 -4.64 2.72
CA VAL A 254 11.09 -5.34 3.82
C VAL A 254 12.00 -5.50 5.04
N THR A 255 11.41 -5.38 6.22
CA THR A 255 12.09 -5.52 7.52
C THR A 255 11.24 -6.31 8.50
N VAL A 256 11.71 -6.39 9.75
CA VAL A 256 10.99 -7.06 10.85
C VAL A 256 9.68 -6.34 11.15
N GLY A 257 8.56 -6.96 10.80
CA GLY A 257 7.21 -6.50 11.16
C GLY A 257 6.36 -7.58 11.87
N TRP A 258 6.81 -8.84 11.91
CA TRP A 258 6.03 -9.93 12.52
C TRP A 258 6.90 -10.94 13.25
N SER A 259 7.20 -10.85 14.53
CA SER A 259 6.78 -9.91 15.55
C SER A 259 8.01 -9.64 16.41
N ALA A 260 8.11 -8.45 16.98
CA ALA A 260 9.20 -8.09 17.88
C ALA A 260 8.67 -7.58 19.21
N THR A 261 9.57 -7.47 20.19
CA THR A 261 9.29 -6.78 21.44
C THR A 261 9.30 -5.27 21.23
N GLY A 262 8.55 -4.54 22.05
CA GLY A 262 8.51 -3.07 22.06
C GLY A 262 8.14 -2.54 23.44
N ASP A 263 8.49 -1.29 23.70
CA ASP A 263 8.19 -0.63 24.96
C ASP A 263 6.74 -0.13 24.98
N ARG A 264 6.10 -0.29 26.14
CA ARG A 264 4.83 0.37 26.47
C ARG A 264 5.11 1.60 27.31
N THR A 265 4.13 2.49 27.41
CA THR A 265 4.31 3.70 28.23
C THR A 265 4.28 3.37 29.71
N LEU A 266 5.08 4.08 30.50
CA LEU A 266 5.14 3.90 31.95
C LEU A 266 3.75 4.10 32.59
N ASN A 267 2.99 5.08 32.11
CA ASN A 267 1.65 5.41 32.63
C ASN A 267 0.56 4.36 32.27
N GLU A 268 0.88 3.30 31.50
CA GLU A 268 0.00 2.15 31.28
C GLU A 268 0.21 1.00 32.25
N VAL A 269 1.34 1.02 32.96
CA VAL A 269 1.74 -0.04 33.90
C VAL A 269 2.00 0.60 35.27
N THR A 270 2.34 -0.24 36.25
CA THR A 270 2.66 0.22 37.61
C THR A 270 4.11 -0.01 37.99
N ASN A 271 4.90 -0.58 37.08
CA ASN A 271 6.32 -0.85 37.29
C ASN A 271 7.04 -0.81 35.94
N ALA A 272 8.19 -0.12 35.87
CA ALA A 272 8.97 0.07 34.65
C ALA A 272 9.36 -1.25 33.95
N ASN A 273 9.73 -2.28 34.72
CA ASN A 273 10.10 -3.59 34.19
C ASN A 273 8.92 -4.36 33.58
N SER A 274 7.69 -3.88 33.77
CA SER A 274 6.49 -4.42 33.11
C SER A 274 6.11 -3.66 31.83
N ALA A 275 6.80 -2.56 31.50
CA ALA A 275 6.50 -1.67 30.38
C ALA A 275 6.98 -2.21 29.02
N THR A 276 6.74 -3.49 28.74
CA THR A 276 7.14 -4.13 27.47
C THR A 276 6.04 -5.04 26.95
N THR A 277 5.95 -5.21 25.63
CA THR A 277 5.01 -6.11 24.97
C THR A 277 5.62 -6.76 23.73
N THR A 278 4.88 -7.66 23.08
CA THR A 278 5.15 -8.13 21.72
C THR A 278 4.07 -7.59 20.79
N TRP A 279 4.45 -7.15 19.60
CA TRP A 279 3.55 -6.50 18.65
C TRP A 279 3.97 -6.80 17.20
N ALA A 280 3.13 -6.41 16.24
CA ALA A 280 3.30 -6.68 14.83
C ALA A 280 2.63 -5.61 13.97
N GLY A 281 3.07 -5.48 12.72
CA GLY A 281 2.52 -4.57 11.72
C GLY A 281 3.61 -4.05 10.79
N THR A 282 3.26 -3.53 9.63
CA THR A 282 4.15 -2.62 8.88
C THR A 282 4.50 -1.39 9.72
N SER A 283 3.63 -1.01 10.67
CA SER A 283 3.94 -0.04 11.72
C SER A 283 5.12 -0.39 12.63
N LEU A 284 5.51 -1.67 12.74
CA LEU A 284 6.76 -2.10 13.38
C LEU A 284 7.91 -2.15 12.35
N ALA A 285 7.64 -2.62 11.14
CA ALA A 285 8.64 -2.70 10.07
C ALA A 285 9.25 -1.32 9.74
N THR A 286 8.42 -0.28 9.62
CA THR A 286 8.84 1.09 9.29
C THR A 286 9.84 1.69 10.28
N PRO A 287 9.60 1.71 11.61
CA PRO A 287 10.58 2.24 12.56
C PRO A 287 11.81 1.34 12.71
N VAL A 288 11.69 0.02 12.52
CA VAL A 288 12.87 -0.85 12.39
C VAL A 288 13.72 -0.39 11.20
N ALA A 289 13.10 -0.16 10.03
CA ALA A 289 13.79 0.36 8.86
C ALA A 289 14.40 1.74 9.12
N ALA A 290 13.70 2.64 9.82
CA ALA A 290 14.18 3.98 10.14
C ALA A 290 15.43 3.92 11.04
N GLY A 291 15.42 3.08 12.07
CA GLY A 291 16.60 2.88 12.91
C GLY A 291 17.77 2.24 12.17
N LEU A 292 17.51 1.35 11.21
CA LEU A 292 18.57 0.84 10.32
C LEU A 292 19.11 1.95 9.39
N VAL A 293 18.24 2.79 8.81
CA VAL A 293 18.64 3.93 7.97
C VAL A 293 19.44 4.96 8.78
N ALA A 294 19.17 5.14 10.08
CA ALA A 294 19.99 5.99 10.94
C ALA A 294 21.47 5.56 10.97
N LEU A 295 21.75 4.25 10.88
CA LEU A 295 23.11 3.73 10.78
C LEU A 295 23.75 4.01 9.40
N ILE A 296 22.96 4.09 8.33
CA ILE A 296 23.43 4.56 7.01
C ILE A 296 23.84 6.02 7.09
N TYR A 297 22.98 6.88 7.66
CA TYR A 297 23.27 8.30 7.84
C TYR A 297 24.53 8.52 8.67
N ASP A 298 24.66 7.84 9.81
CA ASP A 298 25.82 7.93 10.69
C ASP A 298 27.11 7.48 9.96
N ALA A 299 27.10 6.32 9.31
CA ALA A 299 28.26 5.84 8.55
C ALA A 299 28.62 6.78 7.40
N TRP A 300 27.63 7.30 6.67
CA TRP A 300 27.85 8.20 5.54
C TRP A 300 28.45 9.53 5.99
N MET A 301 27.96 10.12 7.08
CA MET A 301 28.50 11.35 7.64
C MET A 301 29.94 11.15 8.14
N GLN A 302 30.24 10.02 8.79
CA GLN A 302 31.60 9.72 9.24
C GLN A 302 32.59 9.59 8.07
N GLU A 303 32.17 8.99 6.96
CA GLU A 303 33.03 8.76 5.80
C GLU A 303 33.14 10.01 4.88
N ASN A 304 32.02 10.70 4.64
CA ASN A 304 31.93 11.75 3.62
C ASN A 304 31.83 13.18 4.19
N GLY A 305 31.56 13.35 5.49
CA GLY A 305 31.44 14.65 6.15
C GLY A 305 30.20 15.48 5.76
N VAL A 306 29.23 14.87 5.09
CA VAL A 306 27.93 15.45 4.68
C VAL A 306 26.82 14.43 4.88
N TRP A 307 25.56 14.85 4.92
CA TRP A 307 24.43 13.92 4.91
C TRP A 307 24.16 13.39 3.48
N PRO A 308 23.73 12.13 3.32
CA PRO A 308 23.30 11.61 2.02
C PRO A 308 21.92 12.16 1.65
N ASP A 309 21.62 12.23 0.34
CA ASP A 309 20.26 12.49 -0.13
C ASP A 309 19.37 11.22 -0.04
N SER A 310 18.04 11.42 -0.01
CA SER A 310 17.04 10.35 0.14
C SER A 310 17.12 9.28 -0.96
N GLN A 311 17.39 9.67 -2.21
CA GLN A 311 17.51 8.72 -3.32
C GLN A 311 18.76 7.85 -3.19
N THR A 312 19.90 8.44 -2.79
CA THR A 312 21.13 7.73 -2.45
C THR A 312 20.90 6.71 -1.33
N VAL A 313 20.18 7.11 -0.26
CA VAL A 313 19.84 6.20 0.86
C VAL A 313 18.98 5.04 0.37
N ARG A 314 17.93 5.31 -0.42
CA ARG A 314 17.04 4.28 -0.99
C ARG A 314 17.81 3.29 -1.86
N ASP A 315 18.65 3.79 -2.77
CA ASP A 315 19.43 2.94 -3.67
C ASP A 315 20.42 2.05 -2.92
N LEU A 316 21.11 2.60 -1.92
CA LEU A 316 22.04 1.85 -1.08
C LEU A 316 21.32 0.77 -0.28
N LEU A 317 20.20 1.13 0.37
CA LEU A 317 19.41 0.21 1.18
C LEU A 317 18.90 -0.97 0.36
N MET A 318 18.30 -0.70 -0.81
CA MET A 318 17.73 -1.73 -1.68
C MET A 318 18.80 -2.62 -2.31
N SER A 319 19.86 -2.05 -2.90
CA SER A 319 20.88 -2.82 -3.62
C SER A 319 21.84 -3.62 -2.73
N THR A 320 21.82 -3.35 -1.43
CA THR A 320 22.55 -4.10 -0.42
C THR A 320 21.66 -5.03 0.41
N ALA A 321 20.37 -5.17 0.09
CA ALA A 321 19.46 -6.11 0.76
C ALA A 321 19.74 -7.58 0.40
N ASP A 322 19.15 -8.50 1.17
CA ASP A 322 19.15 -9.94 0.91
C ASP A 322 17.90 -10.36 0.12
N ASP A 323 18.09 -11.05 -1.00
CA ASP A 323 16.99 -11.70 -1.73
C ASP A 323 16.39 -12.82 -0.87
N ARG A 324 15.07 -12.82 -0.69
CA ARG A 324 14.32 -13.88 -0.02
C ARG A 324 13.56 -14.77 -0.99
N GLY A 325 13.74 -14.61 -2.30
CA GLY A 325 13.13 -15.42 -3.36
C GLY A 325 11.71 -15.04 -3.75
N TYR A 326 11.11 -14.06 -3.06
CA TYR A 326 9.77 -13.52 -3.35
C TYR A 326 9.78 -12.69 -4.64
N ASP A 327 8.60 -12.41 -5.17
CA ASP A 327 8.46 -11.47 -6.27
C ASP A 327 8.62 -10.02 -5.78
N SER A 328 8.94 -9.13 -6.71
CA SER A 328 9.35 -7.76 -6.40
C SER A 328 8.23 -6.96 -5.75
N LEU A 329 6.97 -7.22 -6.08
CA LEU A 329 5.82 -6.55 -5.47
C LEU A 329 5.51 -7.00 -4.02
N VAL A 330 6.30 -7.95 -3.48
CA VAL A 330 6.19 -8.40 -2.08
C VAL A 330 7.43 -8.02 -1.27
N GLN A 331 8.64 -8.20 -1.83
CA GLN A 331 9.88 -7.93 -1.10
C GLN A 331 10.61 -6.64 -1.49
N GLY A 332 10.20 -5.97 -2.57
CA GLY A 332 10.93 -4.83 -3.12
C GLY A 332 12.35 -5.21 -3.55
N GLY A 333 13.33 -4.45 -3.08
CA GLY A 333 14.75 -4.75 -3.20
C GLY A 333 15.24 -5.92 -2.33
N GLY A 334 14.43 -6.38 -1.36
CA GLY A 334 14.71 -7.52 -0.50
C GLY A 334 14.63 -7.22 1.00
N TRP A 335 15.11 -8.17 1.81
CA TRP A 335 15.21 -8.01 3.26
C TRP A 335 16.41 -7.14 3.64
N ALA A 336 16.16 -6.04 4.36
CA ALA A 336 17.20 -5.07 4.68
C ALA A 336 18.43 -5.70 5.37
N ASN A 337 19.62 -5.43 4.82
CA ASN A 337 20.90 -5.88 5.39
C ASN A 337 21.84 -4.68 5.61
N ILE A 338 21.71 -4.07 6.78
CA ILE A 338 22.43 -2.82 7.08
C ILE A 338 23.93 -3.02 7.25
N SER A 339 24.35 -4.21 7.68
CA SER A 339 25.78 -4.53 7.80
C SER A 339 26.48 -4.43 6.45
N ARG A 340 25.78 -4.81 5.37
CA ARG A 340 26.29 -4.70 4.00
C ARG A 340 26.26 -3.26 3.50
N ALA A 341 25.21 -2.50 3.80
CA ALA A 341 25.14 -1.07 3.47
C ALA A 341 26.32 -0.30 4.10
N VAL A 342 26.52 -0.45 5.42
CA VAL A 342 27.62 0.20 6.16
C VAL A 342 28.98 -0.28 5.68
N ALA A 343 29.17 -1.58 5.43
CA ALA A 343 30.40 -2.11 4.86
C ALA A 343 30.69 -1.51 3.47
N THR A 344 29.64 -1.25 2.68
CA THR A 344 29.76 -0.55 1.39
C THR A 344 30.18 0.90 1.59
N ILE A 345 29.61 1.63 2.55
CA ILE A 345 30.05 3.00 2.83
C ILE A 345 31.53 3.04 3.26
N GLN A 346 31.93 2.14 4.16
CA GLN A 346 33.28 2.10 4.76
C GLN A 346 34.37 1.49 3.85
N GLY A 347 34.07 1.20 2.58
CA GLY A 347 35.04 0.66 1.64
C GLY A 347 35.53 -0.76 1.99
N VAL A 348 34.69 -1.60 2.58
CA VAL A 348 35.05 -3.00 2.83
C VAL A 348 35.17 -3.73 1.50
N ASN A 349 36.28 -4.47 1.31
CA ASN A 349 36.50 -5.24 0.10
C ASN A 349 35.32 -6.20 -0.21
N GLY A 350 34.87 -6.20 -1.46
CA GLY A 350 33.78 -7.07 -1.92
C GLY A 350 32.41 -6.41 -1.85
N SER A 351 32.33 -5.19 -1.31
CA SER A 351 31.11 -4.40 -1.25
C SER A 351 30.93 -3.54 -2.50
N ALA A 352 29.67 -3.38 -2.89
CA ALA A 352 29.24 -2.53 -4.01
C ALA A 352 27.73 -2.31 -3.90
N TRP A 353 27.25 -1.22 -4.49
CA TRP A 353 25.84 -0.85 -4.57
C TRP A 353 25.47 -0.38 -5.97
N VAL A 354 24.17 -0.31 -6.26
CA VAL A 354 23.64 -0.09 -7.61
C VAL A 354 22.67 1.09 -7.63
N THR A 355 22.80 1.96 -8.64
CA THR A 355 21.94 3.12 -8.87
C THR A 355 21.46 3.16 -10.33
N PRO A 356 20.15 3.36 -10.60
CA PRO A 356 19.05 3.28 -9.63
C PRO A 356 18.86 1.84 -9.13
N ALA A 357 18.31 1.66 -7.92
CA ALA A 357 18.10 0.32 -7.35
C ALA A 357 16.76 -0.35 -7.74
N ALA A 358 15.94 0.34 -8.53
CA ALA A 358 14.76 -0.20 -9.20
C ALA A 358 14.56 0.53 -10.53
N TRP A 359 13.83 -0.08 -11.46
CA TRP A 359 13.57 0.51 -12.78
C TRP A 359 12.09 0.40 -13.18
N MET A 360 11.50 1.54 -13.55
CA MET A 360 10.16 1.66 -14.14
C MET A 360 10.33 2.05 -15.63
N PRO A 361 10.52 1.10 -16.57
CA PRO A 361 10.86 1.39 -17.96
C PRO A 361 9.75 2.15 -18.68
N GLY A 362 10.16 2.97 -19.65
CA GLY A 362 9.23 3.72 -20.50
C GLY A 362 9.36 5.21 -20.35
N ASP A 363 8.41 5.91 -20.94
CA ASP A 363 8.29 7.35 -20.89
C ASP A 363 6.87 7.79 -20.53
N ASN A 364 6.76 9.07 -20.22
CA ASN A 364 5.51 9.79 -20.03
C ASN A 364 5.70 11.18 -20.64
N HIS A 365 4.88 11.46 -21.66
CA HIS A 365 5.00 12.63 -22.54
C HIS A 365 6.42 12.77 -23.11
N GLY A 366 6.99 11.66 -23.61
CA GLY A 366 8.26 11.63 -24.36
C GLY A 366 9.54 11.68 -23.52
N ALA A 367 9.45 11.61 -22.19
CA ALA A 367 10.62 11.47 -21.31
C ALA A 367 10.36 10.50 -20.15
N HIS A 368 11.41 9.82 -19.70
CA HIS A 368 11.35 8.98 -18.51
C HIS A 368 11.20 9.82 -17.24
N ARG A 369 10.28 9.44 -16.34
CA ARG A 369 9.91 10.18 -15.13
C ARG A 369 10.25 9.42 -13.87
N ALA A 370 11.12 9.99 -13.04
CA ALA A 370 11.49 9.39 -11.76
C ALA A 370 10.32 9.36 -10.78
N ALA A 371 9.41 10.34 -10.84
CA ALA A 371 8.32 10.55 -9.90
C ALA A 371 6.95 10.57 -10.57
N ASN A 372 6.75 9.76 -11.62
CA ASN A 372 5.47 9.61 -12.30
C ASN A 372 5.30 8.22 -12.93
N THR A 373 4.10 7.89 -13.39
CA THR A 373 3.81 6.71 -14.22
C THR A 373 4.62 6.78 -15.50
N ASN A 374 5.29 5.70 -15.89
CA ASN A 374 5.95 5.54 -17.19
C ASN A 374 5.30 4.36 -17.91
N ILE A 375 5.22 4.45 -19.24
CA ILE A 375 4.60 3.41 -20.07
C ILE A 375 5.50 3.01 -21.23
N LEU A 376 5.26 1.80 -21.74
CA LEU A 376 5.69 1.34 -23.05
C LEU A 376 4.48 0.79 -23.80
N LEU A 377 4.36 1.10 -25.08
CA LEU A 377 3.41 0.41 -25.96
C LEU A 377 4.00 -0.90 -26.48
N PRO A 378 3.17 -1.87 -26.92
CA PRO A 378 3.64 -3.05 -27.62
C PRO A 378 4.63 -2.72 -28.74
N GLY A 379 5.75 -3.43 -28.78
CA GLY A 379 6.83 -3.20 -29.74
C GLY A 379 7.83 -2.10 -29.39
N GLN A 380 7.60 -1.31 -28.34
CA GLN A 380 8.54 -0.29 -27.89
C GLN A 380 9.65 -0.87 -27.01
N SER A 381 10.68 -0.06 -26.77
CA SER A 381 11.79 -0.42 -25.92
C SER A 381 12.29 0.76 -25.11
N SER A 382 12.77 0.48 -23.89
CA SER A 382 13.41 1.47 -23.02
C SER A 382 14.77 0.97 -22.57
N TRP A 383 15.71 1.90 -22.40
CA TRP A 383 17.07 1.63 -21.94
C TRP A 383 17.30 2.21 -20.54
N VAL A 384 18.11 1.52 -19.75
CA VAL A 384 18.64 2.03 -18.49
C VAL A 384 20.14 1.82 -18.44
N ASN A 385 20.83 2.81 -17.87
CA ASN A 385 22.24 2.69 -17.51
C ASN A 385 22.34 2.52 -15.99
N LEU A 386 22.55 1.29 -15.54
CA LEU A 386 22.76 0.98 -14.14
C LEU A 386 24.22 1.25 -13.79
N THR A 387 24.44 1.98 -12.71
CA THR A 387 25.76 2.30 -12.19
C THR A 387 26.05 1.42 -11.00
N ILE A 388 27.09 0.58 -11.09
CA ILE A 388 27.62 -0.20 -9.97
C ILE A 388 28.80 0.57 -9.39
N ASN A 389 28.67 0.96 -8.12
CA ASN A 389 29.69 1.72 -7.40
C ASN A 389 30.36 0.80 -6.39
N GLY A 390 31.66 0.58 -6.57
CA GLY A 390 32.51 -0.16 -5.63
C GLY A 390 33.35 0.82 -4.82
N THR A 391 33.38 0.63 -3.50
CA THR A 391 34.11 1.49 -2.56
C THR A 391 35.33 0.79 -1.97
N GLY A 392 35.44 -0.53 -2.13
CA GLY A 392 36.55 -1.31 -1.59
C GLY A 392 37.85 -1.23 -2.40
N ASP A 393 38.97 -1.49 -1.73
CA ASP A 393 40.33 -1.49 -2.29
C ASP A 393 40.68 -2.73 -3.15
N ALA A 394 39.78 -3.70 -3.25
CA ALA A 394 39.95 -4.91 -4.03
C ALA A 394 38.89 -5.04 -5.12
N PRO A 395 39.25 -5.61 -6.29
CA PRO A 395 38.30 -5.80 -7.37
C PRO A 395 37.17 -6.79 -7.00
N VAL A 396 36.00 -6.60 -7.61
CA VAL A 396 34.82 -7.46 -7.45
C VAL A 396 34.43 -8.01 -8.80
N ASN A 397 34.27 -9.33 -8.92
CA ASN A 397 33.77 -9.93 -10.14
C ASN A 397 32.25 -9.80 -10.18
N LEU A 398 31.74 -9.40 -11.33
CA LEU A 398 30.33 -9.15 -11.58
C LEU A 398 29.85 -10.08 -12.68
N SER A 399 28.66 -10.64 -12.53
CA SER A 399 27.89 -11.21 -13.62
C SER A 399 26.44 -10.81 -13.49
N TRP A 400 25.76 -10.55 -14.60
CA TRP A 400 24.35 -10.19 -14.59
C TRP A 400 23.58 -10.85 -15.73
N SER A 401 22.29 -11.06 -15.50
CA SER A 401 21.34 -11.54 -16.49
C SER A 401 19.93 -11.00 -16.19
N GLY A 402 19.14 -10.82 -17.24
CA GLY A 402 17.71 -10.55 -17.12
C GLY A 402 16.92 -11.83 -16.85
N ALA A 403 15.96 -11.80 -15.94
CA ALA A 403 15.11 -12.92 -15.59
C ALA A 403 13.70 -12.49 -15.19
N THR A 404 12.75 -13.42 -15.27
CA THR A 404 11.36 -13.24 -14.83
C THR A 404 10.92 -14.47 -14.05
N LEU A 405 10.10 -14.33 -13.02
CA LEU A 405 9.55 -15.47 -12.31
C LEU A 405 8.51 -16.19 -13.17
N LYS A 406 8.71 -17.48 -13.42
CA LYS A 406 7.77 -18.34 -14.16
C LYS A 406 7.31 -19.53 -13.32
N PRO A 407 6.07 -19.99 -13.52
CA PRO A 407 5.60 -21.20 -12.86
C PRO A 407 6.39 -22.42 -13.35
N LEU A 408 6.81 -23.25 -12.40
CA LEU A 408 7.59 -24.47 -12.64
C LEU A 408 6.77 -25.73 -12.37
N ARG A 409 5.87 -25.67 -11.39
CA ARG A 409 4.97 -26.76 -11.01
C ARG A 409 3.70 -26.18 -10.40
N HIS A 410 2.57 -26.79 -10.71
CA HIS A 410 1.26 -26.41 -10.17
C HIS A 410 0.52 -27.65 -9.68
N PHE A 411 -0.22 -27.49 -8.60
CA PHE A 411 -1.12 -28.48 -8.03
C PHE A 411 -2.44 -27.80 -7.72
N THR A 412 -3.55 -28.49 -7.97
CA THR A 412 -4.88 -28.07 -7.55
C THR A 412 -5.69 -29.28 -7.08
N ARG A 413 -6.51 -29.08 -6.05
CA ARG A 413 -7.45 -30.06 -5.50
C ARG A 413 -8.74 -29.35 -5.12
N GLN A 414 -9.87 -29.95 -5.51
CA GLN A 414 -11.17 -29.57 -4.96
C GLN A 414 -11.47 -30.44 -3.75
N TRP A 415 -11.78 -29.82 -2.62
CA TRP A 415 -12.24 -30.49 -1.41
C TRP A 415 -13.71 -30.14 -1.17
N ASN A 416 -14.59 -31.15 -1.24
CA ASN A 416 -16.00 -30.99 -0.90
C ASN A 416 -16.17 -31.29 0.60
N SER A 417 -16.01 -30.26 1.43
CA SER A 417 -16.00 -30.42 2.88
C SER A 417 -17.42 -30.62 3.43
N SER A 418 -17.67 -31.76 4.07
CA SER A 418 -18.93 -32.10 4.75
C SER A 418 -18.68 -33.17 5.80
N THR A 419 -19.43 -33.13 6.90
CA THR A 419 -19.42 -34.20 7.91
C THR A 419 -19.90 -35.53 7.35
N SER A 420 -20.75 -35.51 6.30
CA SER A 420 -21.18 -36.72 5.59
C SER A 420 -20.09 -37.33 4.70
N LEU A 421 -19.00 -36.59 4.47
CA LEU A 421 -17.87 -36.96 3.61
C LEU A 421 -16.57 -37.13 4.40
N GLY A 422 -16.64 -37.31 5.73
CA GLY A 422 -15.51 -37.60 6.61
C GLY A 422 -15.00 -36.41 7.43
N TRP A 423 -15.32 -35.16 7.07
CA TRP A 423 -14.79 -33.99 7.80
C TRP A 423 -15.27 -33.98 9.26
N ASP A 424 -14.33 -34.06 10.20
CA ASP A 424 -14.61 -34.30 11.62
C ASP A 424 -14.80 -33.02 12.47
N GLY A 425 -14.60 -31.85 11.87
CA GLY A 425 -14.82 -30.55 12.50
C GLY A 425 -13.57 -29.67 12.44
N HIS A 426 -13.56 -28.59 13.23
CA HIS A 426 -12.38 -27.74 13.35
C HIS A 426 -11.62 -28.01 14.65
N GLN A 427 -10.30 -27.95 14.55
CA GLN A 427 -9.36 -28.13 15.63
C GLN A 427 -8.13 -27.25 15.39
N SER A 428 -7.58 -26.71 16.47
CA SER A 428 -6.45 -25.77 16.38
C SER A 428 -5.09 -26.45 16.33
N ASN A 429 -5.01 -27.76 16.60
CA ASN A 429 -3.76 -28.50 16.73
C ASN A 429 -3.41 -29.40 15.53
N ARG A 430 -4.31 -29.58 14.56
CA ARG A 430 -4.05 -30.33 13.31
C ARG A 430 -4.83 -29.73 12.13
N PRO A 431 -4.28 -29.72 10.91
CA PRO A 431 -5.02 -29.34 9.70
C PRO A 431 -6.11 -30.38 9.37
N ASP A 432 -7.05 -30.01 8.51
CA ASP A 432 -8.01 -30.96 7.93
C ASP A 432 -7.42 -31.66 6.69
N LEU A 433 -6.56 -30.95 5.93
CA LEU A 433 -5.78 -31.53 4.84
C LEU A 433 -4.29 -31.23 5.06
N LEU A 434 -3.45 -32.23 4.88
CA LEU A 434 -1.99 -32.08 4.91
C LEU A 434 -1.38 -32.56 3.58
N ILE A 435 -0.97 -31.61 2.75
CA ILE A 435 -0.55 -31.87 1.36
C ILE A 435 0.97 -31.68 1.23
N PRO A 436 1.74 -32.69 0.78
CA PRO A 436 3.17 -32.53 0.58
C PRO A 436 3.48 -31.63 -0.62
N ILE A 437 4.25 -30.57 -0.40
CA ILE A 437 4.80 -29.70 -1.45
C ILE A 437 6.21 -30.17 -1.82
N HIS A 438 7.03 -30.42 -0.80
CA HIS A 438 8.40 -30.89 -0.94
C HIS A 438 8.71 -31.98 0.08
N ILE A 439 9.21 -33.13 -0.36
CA ILE A 439 9.82 -34.15 0.50
C ILE A 439 11.22 -34.44 0.00
N LYS A 440 12.21 -34.34 0.89
CA LYS A 440 13.62 -34.49 0.57
C LYS A 440 13.94 -35.94 0.22
N GLY A 441 14.58 -36.14 -0.93
CA GLY A 441 14.93 -37.48 -1.40
C GLY A 441 13.79 -38.24 -2.09
N ASP A 442 12.56 -37.73 -2.06
CA ASP A 442 11.44 -38.28 -2.85
C ASP A 442 11.38 -37.62 -4.23
N ALA A 443 11.58 -38.40 -5.29
CA ALA A 443 11.61 -37.89 -6.65
C ALA A 443 10.23 -37.38 -7.16
N ASN A 444 9.12 -37.88 -6.62
CA ASN A 444 7.76 -37.50 -7.01
C ASN A 444 7.27 -36.26 -6.25
N LEU A 445 7.72 -36.12 -5.00
CA LEU A 445 7.37 -35.03 -4.10
C LEU A 445 8.50 -33.99 -3.99
N SER A 446 9.45 -33.95 -4.92
CA SER A 446 10.47 -32.91 -4.97
C SER A 446 10.04 -31.67 -5.74
N LEU A 447 10.36 -30.49 -5.21
CA LEU A 447 10.21 -29.24 -5.96
C LEU A 447 11.18 -29.20 -7.15
N PRO A 448 10.81 -28.57 -8.27
CA PRO A 448 11.71 -28.38 -9.40
C PRO A 448 12.98 -27.61 -9.00
N ASN A 449 14.12 -27.96 -9.61
CA ASN A 449 15.36 -27.23 -9.39
C ASN A 449 15.22 -25.76 -9.80
N GLY A 450 15.81 -24.85 -9.03
CA GLY A 450 15.68 -23.40 -9.24
C GLY A 450 14.36 -22.78 -8.74
N THR A 451 13.55 -23.52 -7.99
CA THR A 451 12.37 -22.94 -7.31
C THR A 451 12.83 -21.92 -6.27
N SER A 452 12.42 -20.66 -6.45
CA SER A 452 12.71 -19.56 -5.51
C SER A 452 11.49 -19.20 -4.65
N LEU A 453 10.28 -19.55 -5.08
CA LEU A 453 9.03 -19.17 -4.41
C LEU A 453 8.01 -20.30 -4.53
N VAL A 454 7.26 -20.56 -3.45
CA VAL A 454 6.00 -21.30 -3.51
C VAL A 454 4.88 -20.41 -3.00
N ARG A 455 3.79 -20.34 -3.76
CA ARG A 455 2.52 -19.70 -3.36
C ARG A 455 1.48 -20.79 -3.15
N ALA A 456 0.77 -20.75 -2.03
CA ALA A 456 -0.35 -21.64 -1.74
C ALA A 456 -1.62 -20.82 -1.44
N ARG A 457 -2.75 -21.26 -1.98
CA ARG A 457 -4.05 -20.57 -1.89
C ARG A 457 -5.18 -21.52 -1.55
N VAL A 458 -6.16 -21.01 -0.82
CA VAL A 458 -7.40 -21.71 -0.52
C VAL A 458 -8.57 -20.75 -0.72
N ALA A 459 -9.59 -21.15 -1.46
CA ALA A 459 -10.82 -20.38 -1.66
C ALA A 459 -12.06 -21.19 -1.27
N LEU A 460 -12.94 -20.56 -0.50
CA LEU A 460 -14.30 -21.03 -0.23
C LEU A 460 -15.22 -20.66 -1.39
N ALA A 461 -16.18 -21.51 -1.69
CA ALA A 461 -17.36 -21.10 -2.46
C ALA A 461 -18.05 -19.91 -1.76
N GLY A 462 -18.45 -18.87 -2.51
CA GLY A 462 -19.04 -17.64 -1.95
C GLY A 462 -20.23 -17.90 -1.02
N TYR A 463 -21.12 -18.82 -1.40
CA TYR A 463 -22.27 -19.23 -0.56
C TYR A 463 -21.87 -19.87 0.78
N GLY A 464 -20.69 -20.49 0.84
CA GLY A 464 -20.13 -21.04 2.07
C GLY A 464 -19.53 -19.97 2.98
N PHE A 465 -19.17 -18.80 2.44
CA PHE A 465 -18.57 -17.69 3.18
C PHE A 465 -19.62 -16.70 3.71
N ASP A 466 -20.45 -16.11 2.83
CA ASP A 466 -21.52 -15.14 3.18
C ASP A 466 -22.65 -15.21 2.13
N GLY A 467 -23.34 -16.35 2.08
CA GLY A 467 -24.35 -16.62 1.04
C GLY A 467 -25.65 -15.81 1.15
N ASP A 468 -25.95 -15.26 2.32
CA ASP A 468 -27.11 -14.39 2.55
C ASP A 468 -26.75 -12.88 2.55
N GLN A 469 -25.47 -12.55 2.28
CA GLN A 469 -24.94 -11.19 2.12
C GLN A 469 -25.23 -10.30 3.33
N ASN A 470 -25.19 -10.88 4.53
CA ASN A 470 -25.42 -10.17 5.77
C ASN A 470 -24.14 -9.54 6.35
N LEU A 471 -23.04 -9.59 5.57
CA LEU A 471 -21.70 -9.11 5.92
C LEU A 471 -21.11 -9.85 7.12
N ALA A 472 -21.38 -11.14 7.21
CA ALA A 472 -21.05 -11.94 8.37
C ALA A 472 -20.69 -13.37 7.95
N GLU A 473 -19.55 -13.87 8.44
CA GLU A 473 -18.96 -15.10 7.94
C GLU A 473 -19.66 -16.34 8.50
N GLU A 474 -19.99 -17.28 7.60
CA GLU A 474 -20.61 -18.56 7.93
C GLU A 474 -19.55 -19.65 8.16
N ASN A 475 -18.53 -19.66 7.31
CA ASN A 475 -17.35 -20.51 7.43
C ASN A 475 -16.08 -19.68 7.25
N ARG A 476 -14.98 -20.20 7.80
CA ARG A 476 -13.64 -19.62 7.68
C ARG A 476 -12.66 -20.69 7.21
N ILE A 477 -11.71 -20.31 6.38
CA ILE A 477 -10.60 -21.16 5.93
C ILE A 477 -9.26 -20.56 6.31
N TRP A 478 -8.32 -21.39 6.73
CA TRP A 478 -6.93 -20.99 6.99
C TRP A 478 -5.98 -21.84 6.16
N VAL A 479 -4.83 -21.27 5.85
CA VAL A 479 -3.76 -21.96 5.14
C VAL A 479 -2.43 -21.74 5.85
N GLU A 480 -1.70 -22.84 6.05
CA GLU A 480 -0.41 -22.86 6.73
C GLU A 480 0.63 -23.58 5.88
N LEU A 481 1.80 -22.98 5.72
CA LEU A 481 2.98 -23.69 5.23
C LEU A 481 3.80 -24.15 6.43
N MET A 482 4.03 -25.45 6.49
CA MET A 482 4.72 -26.11 7.59
C MET A 482 6.02 -26.71 7.08
N ARG A 483 7.04 -26.71 7.92
CA ARG A 483 8.25 -27.50 7.74
C ARG A 483 8.13 -28.77 8.57
N TRP A 484 8.45 -29.90 7.94
CA TRP A 484 8.43 -31.23 8.53
C TRP A 484 9.86 -31.76 8.73
N HIS A 485 10.07 -32.46 9.84
CA HIS A 485 11.31 -33.15 10.21
C HIS A 485 10.95 -34.60 10.54
N ASP A 486 11.62 -35.53 9.87
CA ASP A 486 11.45 -36.97 10.08
C ASP A 486 12.32 -37.40 11.27
N ASP A 487 11.89 -37.05 12.48
CA ASP A 487 12.69 -37.19 13.70
C ASP A 487 12.84 -38.65 14.12
N ASP A 488 11.84 -39.49 13.83
CA ASP A 488 11.86 -40.92 14.13
C ASP A 488 12.33 -41.81 12.96
N GLY A 489 12.42 -41.26 11.75
CA GLY A 489 13.01 -41.88 10.57
C GLY A 489 12.09 -42.86 9.84
N ASP A 490 10.78 -42.75 10.05
CA ASP A 490 9.79 -43.61 9.42
C ASP A 490 9.34 -43.11 8.03
N GLY A 491 9.65 -41.85 7.69
CA GLY A 491 9.37 -41.22 6.42
C GLY A 491 7.89 -40.82 6.21
N THR A 492 7.09 -40.77 7.27
CA THR A 492 5.66 -40.52 7.27
C THR A 492 5.36 -39.19 7.95
N TRP A 493 4.49 -38.36 7.34
CA TRP A 493 4.06 -37.07 7.94
C TRP A 493 2.59 -37.06 8.35
N PHE A 494 1.86 -38.14 8.12
CA PHE A 494 0.60 -38.51 8.79
C PHE A 494 0.16 -39.89 8.25
N THR A 495 -0.65 -40.60 9.02
CA THR A 495 -1.20 -41.89 8.64
C THR A 495 -2.71 -41.79 8.38
N ASP A 496 -3.11 -41.84 7.12
CA ASP A 496 -4.52 -41.88 6.67
C ASP A 496 -5.13 -43.29 6.91
N LEU A 497 -5.79 -43.51 8.05
CA LEU A 497 -6.26 -44.81 8.53
C LEU A 497 -7.53 -45.28 7.81
N ASP A 498 -8.37 -44.35 7.35
CA ASP A 498 -9.64 -44.66 6.70
C ASP A 498 -9.65 -44.38 5.18
N ASN A 499 -8.53 -43.87 4.66
CA ASN A 499 -8.24 -43.64 3.25
C ASN A 499 -9.16 -42.58 2.62
N ASP A 500 -9.46 -41.51 3.36
CA ASP A 500 -10.25 -40.37 2.90
C ASP A 500 -9.39 -39.13 2.54
N SER A 501 -8.08 -39.21 2.80
CA SER A 501 -7.08 -38.17 2.53
C SER A 501 -7.32 -36.85 3.28
N MET A 502 -7.99 -36.94 4.43
CA MET A 502 -8.06 -35.92 5.48
C MET A 502 -7.17 -36.35 6.66
N VAL A 503 -7.02 -35.48 7.65
CA VAL A 503 -6.22 -35.76 8.85
C VAL A 503 -7.15 -35.83 10.05
N ASP A 504 -7.44 -37.03 10.53
CA ASP A 504 -8.31 -37.27 11.67
C ASP A 504 -7.56 -37.28 13.01
N ASP A 505 -8.33 -37.37 14.10
CA ASP A 505 -7.78 -37.53 15.45
C ASP A 505 -6.91 -38.79 15.57
N GLY A 506 -5.63 -38.58 15.93
CA GLY A 506 -4.64 -39.64 16.07
C GLY A 506 -3.89 -40.02 14.79
N GLU A 507 -4.15 -39.36 13.67
CA GLU A 507 -3.48 -39.63 12.39
C GLU A 507 -2.23 -38.77 12.14
N LEU A 508 -2.19 -37.55 12.69
CA LEU A 508 -1.04 -36.67 12.61
C LEU A 508 0.11 -37.22 13.47
N GLU A 509 1.34 -37.20 12.96
CA GLU A 509 2.52 -37.60 13.74
C GLU A 509 2.74 -36.68 14.95
N GLY A 510 3.63 -37.12 15.84
CA GLY A 510 3.97 -36.38 17.05
C GLY A 510 4.27 -34.90 16.79
N SER A 511 3.71 -34.01 17.62
CA SER A 511 3.79 -32.54 17.46
C SER A 511 5.21 -31.94 17.43
N GLY A 512 6.25 -32.74 17.68
CA GLY A 512 7.65 -32.30 17.58
C GLY A 512 8.15 -32.15 16.14
N GLU A 513 7.52 -32.84 15.20
CA GLU A 513 8.01 -32.93 13.80
C GLU A 513 7.62 -31.74 12.92
N TYR A 514 6.71 -30.89 13.39
CA TYR A 514 6.15 -29.81 12.60
C TYR A 514 6.55 -28.44 13.13
N SER A 515 6.82 -27.52 12.21
CA SER A 515 7.08 -26.12 12.53
C SER A 515 6.38 -25.19 11.53
N MET A 516 5.67 -24.20 12.06
CA MET A 516 4.99 -23.20 11.24
C MET A 516 6.01 -22.30 10.54
N VAL A 517 5.86 -22.12 9.23
CA VAL A 517 6.68 -21.21 8.41
C VAL A 517 5.91 -19.94 8.06
N THR A 518 4.65 -20.06 7.67
CA THR A 518 3.76 -18.92 7.47
C THR A 518 2.31 -19.37 7.58
N LEU A 519 1.44 -18.48 8.04
CA LEU A 519 0.03 -18.75 8.30
C LEU A 519 -0.82 -17.57 7.86
N HIS A 520 -1.92 -17.86 7.16
CA HIS A 520 -3.03 -16.94 6.96
C HIS A 520 -4.28 -17.52 7.62
N GLN A 521 -4.78 -16.82 8.66
CA GLN A 521 -5.96 -17.23 9.44
C GLN A 521 -7.01 -16.12 9.61
N TYR A 522 -6.83 -14.97 8.97
CA TYR A 522 -7.79 -13.86 9.04
C TYR A 522 -9.06 -14.18 8.26
N ILE A 523 -10.12 -13.42 8.54
CA ILE A 523 -11.43 -13.64 7.95
C ILE A 523 -11.36 -13.23 6.48
N SER A 524 -11.48 -14.22 5.59
CA SER A 524 -11.51 -14.03 4.15
C SER A 524 -12.18 -15.21 3.45
N GLY A 525 -12.82 -14.95 2.31
CA GLY A 525 -13.29 -16.00 1.41
C GLY A 525 -12.16 -16.69 0.62
N GLN A 526 -10.98 -16.06 0.54
CA GLN A 526 -9.79 -16.61 -0.10
C GLN A 526 -8.54 -16.23 0.69
N VAL A 527 -7.71 -17.21 1.06
CA VAL A 527 -6.48 -17.00 1.84
C VAL A 527 -5.25 -17.47 1.07
N GLU A 528 -4.12 -16.78 1.26
CA GLU A 528 -2.84 -17.13 0.64
C GLU A 528 -1.69 -17.10 1.64
N THR A 529 -0.74 -18.02 1.47
CA THR A 529 0.59 -17.95 2.05
C THR A 529 1.69 -18.16 1.00
N ARG A 530 2.89 -17.67 1.30
CA ARG A 530 4.07 -17.78 0.42
C ARG A 530 5.32 -18.13 1.22
N ILE A 531 6.16 -18.98 0.66
CA ILE A 531 7.48 -19.30 1.21
C ILE A 531 8.57 -19.04 0.17
N GLY A 532 9.55 -18.24 0.57
CA GLY A 532 10.73 -17.93 -0.22
C GLY A 532 11.88 -18.91 0.00
N LEU A 533 12.64 -19.20 -1.05
CA LEU A 533 13.78 -20.13 -1.09
C LEU A 533 13.50 -21.46 -0.37
N PRO A 534 12.41 -22.18 -0.72
CA PRO A 534 11.92 -23.31 0.06
C PRO A 534 12.91 -24.47 0.18
N THR A 535 13.79 -24.66 -0.80
CA THR A 535 14.76 -25.76 -0.85
C THR A 535 16.07 -25.47 -0.13
N GLU A 536 16.31 -24.22 0.28
CA GLU A 536 17.50 -23.81 1.05
C GLU A 536 17.30 -23.94 2.56
N ARG A 537 16.10 -24.32 2.98
CA ARG A 537 15.71 -24.41 4.40
C ARG A 537 16.13 -25.76 4.99
N ALA A 538 16.37 -25.75 6.30
CA ALA A 538 16.51 -26.99 7.07
C ALA A 538 15.18 -27.76 7.12
N GLY A 539 15.24 -29.05 7.42
CA GLY A 539 14.10 -29.97 7.46
C GLY A 539 14.11 -31.01 6.34
N ASP A 540 13.16 -31.93 6.43
CA ASP A 540 12.98 -33.06 5.51
C ASP A 540 11.80 -32.84 4.56
N GLY A 541 10.90 -31.89 4.86
CA GLY A 541 9.87 -31.49 3.91
C GLY A 541 9.22 -30.15 4.17
N ILE A 542 8.44 -29.71 3.18
CA ILE A 542 7.50 -28.59 3.24
C ILE A 542 6.11 -29.15 2.94
N LEU A 543 5.18 -28.90 3.86
CA LEU A 543 3.80 -29.35 3.80
C LEU A 543 2.85 -28.15 3.79
N LEU A 544 1.68 -28.35 3.20
CA LEU A 544 0.57 -27.40 3.18
C LEU A 544 -0.56 -27.91 4.08
N GLY A 545 -0.79 -27.24 5.19
CA GLY A 545 -1.94 -27.43 6.06
C GLY A 545 -3.12 -26.57 5.59
N VAL A 546 -4.30 -27.17 5.47
CA VAL A 546 -5.56 -26.46 5.18
C VAL A 546 -6.56 -26.74 6.29
N TYR A 547 -7.20 -25.69 6.78
CA TYR A 547 -8.17 -25.74 7.87
C TYR A 547 -9.49 -25.14 7.42
N ARG A 548 -10.61 -25.72 7.87
CA ARG A 548 -11.95 -25.17 7.80
C ARG A 548 -12.50 -25.04 9.21
N GLN A 549 -13.15 -23.91 9.47
CA GLN A 549 -13.92 -23.67 10.68
C GLN A 549 -15.34 -23.25 10.34
N ASN A 550 -16.33 -23.97 10.88
CA ASN A 550 -17.72 -23.53 10.86
C ASN A 550 -17.94 -22.50 11.99
N ILE A 551 -18.38 -21.29 11.63
CA ILE A 551 -18.57 -20.18 12.59
C ILE A 551 -20.04 -20.04 12.96
N ARG A 552 -20.94 -20.22 11.98
CA ARG A 552 -22.39 -20.04 12.12
C ARG A 552 -23.15 -21.11 11.34
N THR A 553 -24.33 -20.80 10.80
CA THR A 553 -25.21 -21.79 10.18
C THR A 553 -24.71 -22.05 8.77
N ASN A 554 -24.29 -23.28 8.48
CA ASN A 554 -23.90 -23.64 7.12
C ASN A 554 -25.05 -23.37 6.14
N LEU A 555 -24.88 -22.37 5.28
CA LEU A 555 -25.79 -22.06 4.18
C LEU A 555 -25.57 -22.98 2.96
N MET A 556 -24.48 -23.75 2.96
CA MET A 556 -24.09 -24.68 1.91
C MET A 556 -23.48 -25.95 2.53
N ASP A 557 -23.84 -27.13 2.03
CA ASP A 557 -23.24 -28.43 2.38
C ASP A 557 -23.47 -29.45 1.24
N PRO A 558 -22.44 -30.16 0.72
CA PRO A 558 -21.02 -29.95 1.01
C PRO A 558 -20.54 -28.57 0.55
N ILE A 559 -19.52 -28.03 1.22
CA ILE A 559 -18.88 -26.77 0.81
C ILE A 559 -17.70 -27.07 -0.12
N PRO A 560 -17.75 -26.62 -1.39
CA PRO A 560 -16.60 -26.72 -2.28
C PRO A 560 -15.50 -25.75 -1.83
N ILE A 561 -14.30 -26.28 -1.61
CA ILE A 561 -13.08 -25.53 -1.27
C ILE A 561 -12.03 -25.85 -2.34
N GLN A 562 -11.53 -24.83 -3.03
CA GLN A 562 -10.41 -25.00 -3.96
C GLN A 562 -9.09 -24.78 -3.22
N VAL A 563 -8.19 -25.76 -3.29
CA VAL A 563 -6.81 -25.67 -2.77
C VAL A 563 -5.87 -25.69 -3.97
N ASP A 564 -4.92 -24.76 -4.03
CA ASP A 564 -3.82 -24.83 -4.99
C ASP A 564 -2.48 -24.42 -4.39
N TRP A 565 -1.40 -24.89 -5.02
CA TRP A 565 -0.08 -24.32 -4.84
C TRP A 565 0.69 -24.30 -6.16
N THR A 566 1.55 -23.29 -6.30
CA THR A 566 2.40 -23.11 -7.49
C THR A 566 3.82 -22.76 -7.06
N ALA A 567 4.79 -23.49 -7.60
CA ALA A 567 6.21 -23.20 -7.48
C ALA A 567 6.64 -22.27 -8.63
N PHE A 568 7.42 -21.24 -8.32
CA PHE A 568 7.98 -20.29 -9.27
C PHE A 568 9.51 -20.25 -9.15
N GLY A 569 10.18 -19.92 -10.24
CA GLY A 569 11.61 -19.65 -10.25
C GLY A 569 12.01 -18.67 -11.35
N PRO A 570 13.17 -18.02 -11.22
CA PRO A 570 13.65 -17.06 -12.20
C PRO A 570 14.09 -17.78 -13.49
N VAL A 571 13.61 -17.29 -14.63
CA VAL A 571 13.90 -17.84 -15.95
C VAL A 571 14.41 -16.74 -16.88
N GLU A 572 15.61 -16.94 -17.45
CA GLU A 572 16.32 -15.93 -18.25
C GLU A 572 15.84 -15.84 -19.71
N ASN A 573 15.58 -16.99 -20.35
CA ASN A 573 15.34 -17.07 -21.80
C ASN A 573 13.99 -16.51 -22.27
N VAL A 574 13.11 -16.12 -21.35
CA VAL A 574 11.79 -15.53 -21.62
C VAL A 574 11.64 -14.12 -21.06
N SER A 575 12.73 -13.53 -20.56
CA SER A 575 12.75 -12.13 -20.13
C SER A 575 12.68 -11.19 -21.35
N TRP A 576 12.02 -10.03 -21.18
CA TRP A 576 12.08 -8.93 -22.17
C TRP A 576 13.35 -8.10 -22.04
N LEU A 577 14.22 -8.41 -21.07
CA LEU A 577 15.48 -7.74 -20.85
C LEU A 577 16.53 -8.25 -21.85
N SER A 578 16.65 -7.56 -22.99
CA SER A 578 17.57 -7.94 -24.06
C SER A 578 18.03 -6.73 -24.91
N PRO A 579 19.34 -6.41 -24.97
CA PRO A 579 20.43 -7.04 -24.22
C PRO A 579 20.39 -6.66 -22.73
N CYS A 580 20.67 -7.61 -21.85
CA CYS A 580 20.85 -7.39 -20.41
C CYS A 580 21.58 -8.58 -19.76
N SER A 581 22.71 -8.98 -20.33
CA SER A 581 23.54 -10.04 -19.78
C SER A 581 25.01 -9.78 -20.03
N GLY A 582 25.86 -10.15 -19.08
CA GLY A 582 27.29 -9.89 -19.16
C GLY A 582 28.06 -10.28 -17.91
N ASN A 583 29.38 -10.11 -18.00
CA ASN A 583 30.29 -10.21 -16.88
C ASN A 583 31.34 -9.11 -16.97
N ALA A 584 31.85 -8.69 -15.82
CA ALA A 584 32.89 -7.68 -15.72
C ALA A 584 33.67 -7.85 -14.42
N THR A 585 34.79 -7.14 -14.31
CA THR A 585 35.48 -6.94 -13.04
C THR A 585 35.38 -5.47 -12.68
N LEU A 586 34.69 -5.18 -11.58
CA LEU A 586 34.69 -3.87 -10.95
C LEU A 586 36.08 -3.62 -10.38
N ALA A 587 36.75 -2.56 -10.83
CA ALA A 587 38.04 -2.18 -10.28
C ALA A 587 37.89 -1.73 -8.81
N ALA A 588 39.00 -1.80 -8.06
CA ALA A 588 39.07 -1.23 -6.71
C ALA A 588 38.69 0.26 -6.73
N ASN A 589 37.83 0.67 -5.80
CA ASN A 589 37.25 2.02 -5.71
C ASN A 589 36.74 2.55 -7.07
N GLY A 590 36.15 1.65 -7.86
CA GLY A 590 35.78 1.90 -9.25
C GLY A 590 34.28 1.91 -9.46
N THR A 591 33.88 2.45 -10.61
CA THR A 591 32.50 2.42 -11.09
C THR A 591 32.43 1.57 -12.35
N HIS A 592 31.34 0.80 -12.50
CA HIS A 592 31.03 0.06 -13.71
C HIS A 592 29.60 0.37 -14.19
N PHE A 593 29.39 0.34 -15.50
CA PHE A 593 28.10 0.64 -16.11
C PHE A 593 27.52 -0.61 -16.76
N ILE A 594 26.30 -0.97 -16.38
CA ILE A 594 25.51 -2.00 -17.05
C ILE A 594 24.44 -1.32 -17.86
N ASN A 595 24.45 -1.55 -19.17
CA ASN A 595 23.39 -1.09 -20.05
C ASN A 595 22.39 -2.22 -20.31
N CYS A 596 21.15 -2.02 -19.90
CA CYS A 596 20.06 -2.98 -20.09
C CYS A 596 18.92 -2.36 -20.90
N ARG A 597 18.27 -3.18 -21.73
CA ARG A 597 17.10 -2.79 -22.52
C ARG A 597 15.90 -3.68 -22.22
N VAL A 598 14.75 -3.09 -21.94
CA VAL A 598 13.46 -3.78 -22.04
C VAL A 598 13.00 -3.66 -23.49
N SER A 599 12.67 -4.79 -24.12
CA SER A 599 12.09 -4.86 -25.47
C SER A 599 10.72 -5.51 -25.39
N VAL A 600 9.66 -4.71 -25.45
CA VAL A 600 8.28 -5.20 -25.38
C VAL A 600 7.91 -5.85 -26.72
N PRO A 601 7.43 -7.10 -26.76
CA PRO A 601 6.94 -7.74 -27.98
C PRO A 601 5.78 -6.98 -28.62
N GLN A 602 5.60 -7.15 -29.93
CA GLN A 602 4.49 -6.55 -30.67
C GLN A 602 3.12 -7.13 -30.27
N ASP A 603 3.11 -8.37 -29.82
CA ASP A 603 1.93 -9.11 -29.32
C ASP A 603 1.82 -9.07 -27.79
N ALA A 604 2.54 -8.15 -27.12
CA ALA A 604 2.43 -7.98 -25.68
C ALA A 604 1.01 -7.55 -25.30
N ILE A 605 0.46 -8.25 -24.31
CA ILE A 605 -0.83 -7.91 -23.72
C ILE A 605 -0.61 -6.71 -22.78
N PRO A 606 -1.44 -5.65 -22.85
CA PRO A 606 -1.42 -4.54 -21.90
C PRO A 606 -1.50 -5.02 -20.45
N GLY A 607 -0.74 -4.37 -19.57
CA GLY A 607 -0.62 -4.76 -18.16
C GLY A 607 0.79 -4.62 -17.60
N LEU A 608 0.94 -4.98 -16.33
CA LEU A 608 2.18 -4.94 -15.60
C LEU A 608 2.93 -6.27 -15.69
N ARG A 609 4.25 -6.14 -15.86
CA ARG A 609 5.15 -7.28 -15.87
C ARG A 609 6.31 -7.08 -14.93
N GLN A 610 6.53 -8.09 -14.09
CA GLN A 610 7.68 -8.18 -13.21
C GLN A 610 8.87 -8.85 -13.93
N GLU A 611 9.95 -8.11 -14.04
CA GLU A 611 11.26 -8.50 -14.55
C GLU A 611 12.32 -8.21 -13.49
N GLN A 612 13.49 -8.85 -13.61
CA GLN A 612 14.59 -8.68 -12.67
C GLN A 612 15.93 -8.66 -13.42
N VAL A 613 16.81 -7.72 -13.08
CA VAL A 613 18.23 -7.84 -13.42
C VAL A 613 18.94 -8.52 -12.26
N ARG A 614 19.30 -9.79 -12.41
CA ARG A 614 19.95 -10.55 -11.35
C ARG A 614 21.45 -10.29 -11.41
N ILE A 615 21.96 -9.53 -10.45
CA ILE A 615 23.37 -9.12 -10.39
C ILE A 615 24.06 -9.95 -9.32
N ARG A 616 25.09 -10.70 -9.73
CA ARG A 616 25.94 -11.49 -8.85
C ARG A 616 27.26 -10.76 -8.62
N PHE A 617 27.63 -10.64 -7.35
CA PHE A 617 28.88 -10.07 -6.88
C PHE A 617 29.72 -11.19 -6.28
N GLU A 618 30.94 -11.39 -6.77
CA GLU A 618 31.83 -12.45 -6.32
C GLU A 618 33.22 -11.91 -5.96
N GLN A 619 33.68 -12.28 -4.76
CA GLN A 619 35.04 -11.99 -4.30
C GLN A 619 35.53 -13.08 -3.34
N ASN A 620 36.77 -13.55 -3.52
CA ASN A 620 37.45 -14.52 -2.64
C ASN A 620 36.63 -15.79 -2.30
N GLY A 621 35.81 -16.27 -3.24
CA GLY A 621 34.97 -17.46 -3.05
C GLY A 621 33.65 -17.20 -2.30
N THR A 622 33.39 -15.95 -1.88
CA THR A 622 32.06 -15.51 -1.44
C THR A 622 31.33 -14.91 -2.63
N ALA A 623 30.08 -15.33 -2.84
CA ALA A 623 29.21 -14.77 -3.86
C ALA A 623 27.86 -14.41 -3.26
N ARG A 624 27.32 -13.26 -3.65
CA ARG A 624 25.93 -12.88 -3.41
C ARG A 624 25.25 -12.55 -4.71
N GLU A 625 23.94 -12.70 -4.73
CA GLU A 625 23.10 -12.33 -5.87
C GLU A 625 21.99 -11.43 -5.38
N TRP A 626 21.66 -10.41 -6.17
CA TRP A 626 20.63 -9.45 -5.87
C TRP A 626 19.75 -9.23 -7.12
N PRO A 627 18.42 -9.43 -7.04
CA PRO A 627 17.51 -9.16 -8.13
C PRO A 627 17.07 -7.69 -8.10
N LEU A 628 17.62 -6.85 -8.98
CA LEU A 628 17.13 -5.50 -9.18
C LEU A 628 15.70 -5.55 -9.74
N PRO A 629 14.69 -4.96 -9.06
CA PRO A 629 13.31 -4.94 -9.53
C PRO A 629 13.13 -4.12 -10.81
N VAL A 630 12.46 -4.70 -11.80
CA VAL A 630 12.05 -4.01 -13.04
C VAL A 630 10.54 -4.20 -13.24
N ILE A 631 9.75 -3.13 -13.13
CA ILE A 631 8.30 -3.18 -13.33
C ILE A 631 7.98 -2.55 -14.68
N VAL A 632 7.69 -3.38 -15.68
CA VAL A 632 7.32 -2.94 -17.03
C VAL A 632 5.83 -2.69 -17.08
N ASN A 633 5.41 -1.45 -17.32
CA ASN A 633 4.01 -1.10 -17.56
C ASN A 633 3.73 -1.02 -19.07
N VAL A 634 3.02 -2.01 -19.60
CA VAL A 634 2.63 -2.05 -21.01
C VAL A 634 1.26 -1.41 -21.16
N ALA A 635 1.20 -0.24 -21.79
CA ALA A 635 -0.06 0.47 -22.00
C ALA A 635 -0.80 -0.02 -23.26
N ALA A 636 -2.13 0.07 -23.23
CA ALA A 636 -2.96 -0.08 -24.42
C ALA A 636 -2.99 1.23 -25.23
N ALA A 637 -3.04 1.15 -26.56
CA ALA A 637 -3.17 2.31 -27.44
C ALA A 637 -4.64 2.54 -27.84
N GLY A 638 -5.42 3.18 -26.96
CA GLY A 638 -6.85 3.41 -27.15
C GLY A 638 -7.72 2.16 -26.88
N PRO A 639 -8.85 1.98 -27.61
CA PRO A 639 -9.75 0.85 -27.42
C PRO A 639 -9.03 -0.49 -27.48
N PHE A 640 -9.32 -1.37 -26.52
CA PHE A 640 -8.70 -2.68 -26.41
C PHE A 640 -9.69 -3.72 -25.85
N GLN A 641 -9.33 -4.99 -26.01
CA GLN A 641 -10.03 -6.10 -25.39
C GLN A 641 -9.02 -7.09 -24.81
N LEU A 642 -9.26 -7.51 -23.57
CA LEU A 642 -8.51 -8.56 -22.89
C LEU A 642 -9.44 -9.73 -22.60
N THR A 643 -8.93 -10.93 -22.87
CA THR A 643 -9.60 -12.19 -22.55
C THR A 643 -8.72 -12.94 -21.56
N PRO A 644 -9.30 -13.46 -20.46
CA PRO A 644 -8.52 -14.15 -19.45
C PRO A 644 -8.00 -15.48 -20.00
N LYS A 645 -6.83 -15.90 -19.53
CA LYS A 645 -6.38 -17.29 -19.75
C LYS A 645 -7.35 -18.26 -19.07
N PRO A 646 -7.50 -19.49 -19.58
CA PRO A 646 -8.32 -20.50 -18.94
C PRO A 646 -7.83 -20.85 -17.54
N ILE A 647 -8.76 -21.00 -16.60
CA ILE A 647 -8.51 -21.55 -15.26
C ILE A 647 -8.64 -23.08 -15.36
N ASP A 648 -7.62 -23.72 -15.92
CA ASP A 648 -7.63 -25.14 -16.29
C ASP A 648 -6.64 -25.99 -15.48
N GLY A 649 -5.96 -25.39 -14.50
CA GLY A 649 -4.91 -26.04 -13.71
C GLY A 649 -3.61 -26.29 -14.49
N ASN A 650 -3.46 -25.77 -15.71
CA ASN A 650 -2.22 -25.91 -16.47
C ASN A 650 -1.13 -24.99 -15.91
N VAL A 651 0.06 -25.55 -15.66
CA VAL A 651 1.23 -24.82 -15.17
C VAL A 651 1.59 -23.63 -16.06
N SER A 652 1.43 -23.73 -17.39
CA SER A 652 1.78 -22.65 -18.32
C SER A 652 0.86 -21.42 -18.22
N ASN A 653 -0.33 -21.59 -17.66
CA ASN A 653 -1.30 -20.51 -17.46
C ASN A 653 -1.13 -19.80 -16.12
N GLN A 654 -0.41 -20.42 -15.17
CA GLN A 654 -0.22 -19.84 -13.84
C GLN A 654 0.62 -18.57 -13.87
N THR A 655 0.30 -17.65 -12.99
CA THR A 655 0.99 -16.37 -12.85
C THR A 655 0.87 -15.83 -11.44
N LEU A 656 1.84 -15.01 -11.06
CA LEU A 656 1.83 -14.27 -9.80
C LEU A 656 0.89 -13.07 -9.87
N TYR A 657 0.81 -12.41 -11.03
CA TYR A 657 0.02 -11.21 -11.28
C TYR A 657 -0.54 -11.26 -12.71
N SER A 658 -1.81 -10.93 -12.89
CA SER A 658 -2.49 -10.82 -14.18
C SER A 658 -3.72 -9.95 -14.03
N GLU A 659 -3.92 -9.03 -14.96
CA GLU A 659 -4.97 -8.01 -14.93
C GLU A 659 -6.36 -8.62 -15.11
N THR A 660 -6.43 -9.72 -15.84
CA THR A 660 -7.68 -10.44 -16.12
C THR A 660 -8.03 -11.51 -15.08
N TRP A 661 -7.24 -11.71 -14.04
CA TRP A 661 -7.52 -12.69 -12.97
C TRP A 661 -7.55 -11.98 -11.63
N MET A 662 -8.76 -11.69 -11.15
CA MET A 662 -8.97 -11.08 -9.83
C MET A 662 -8.94 -12.17 -8.76
N GLN A 663 -8.25 -11.88 -7.66
CA GLN A 663 -8.26 -12.74 -6.48
C GLN A 663 -9.22 -12.15 -5.43
N GLY A 664 -9.84 -12.99 -4.59
CA GLY A 664 -10.69 -12.48 -3.53
C GLY A 664 -9.92 -11.62 -2.55
N ALA A 665 -9.00 -12.23 -1.78
CA ALA A 665 -8.03 -11.54 -0.92
C ALA A 665 -8.58 -10.43 0.01
N GLN A 666 -9.90 -10.32 0.19
CA GLN A 666 -10.51 -9.34 1.08
C GLN A 666 -10.21 -9.75 2.51
N ARG A 667 -9.89 -8.78 3.37
CA ARG A 667 -9.60 -9.06 4.78
C ARG A 667 -10.67 -8.43 5.65
N TRP A 668 -11.69 -9.21 5.98
CA TRP A 668 -12.72 -8.80 6.91
C TRP A 668 -12.12 -8.62 8.32
N GLY A 669 -12.44 -7.49 8.94
CA GLY A 669 -11.81 -7.02 10.17
C GLY A 669 -10.57 -6.14 9.96
N TRP A 670 -10.28 -5.71 8.73
CA TRP A 670 -9.23 -4.73 8.44
C TRP A 670 -9.77 -3.38 7.93
N ARG A 671 -9.30 -2.85 6.81
CA ARG A 671 -9.59 -1.52 6.28
C ARG A 671 -9.70 -1.60 4.75
N SER A 672 -10.13 -0.50 4.15
CA SER A 672 -10.59 -0.40 2.76
C SER A 672 -9.52 -0.67 1.68
N GLU A 673 -8.25 -0.79 2.05
CA GLU A 673 -7.21 -1.14 1.09
C GLU A 673 -7.19 -2.65 0.78
N SER A 674 -7.86 -3.48 1.60
CA SER A 674 -7.85 -4.95 1.41
C SER A 674 -8.64 -5.42 0.19
N GLY A 675 -8.33 -6.62 -0.31
CA GLY A 675 -8.79 -7.11 -1.60
C GLY A 675 -7.67 -7.13 -2.63
N ASP A 676 -7.87 -7.78 -3.76
CA ASP A 676 -6.90 -7.76 -4.86
C ASP A 676 -7.20 -6.60 -5.81
N TRP A 677 -6.15 -5.89 -6.22
CA TRP A 677 -6.24 -4.79 -7.17
C TRP A 677 -5.44 -5.08 -8.43
N LYS A 678 -5.94 -4.58 -9.58
CA LYS A 678 -5.27 -4.68 -10.89
C LYS A 678 -5.25 -3.34 -11.59
N PHE A 679 -4.15 -3.08 -12.30
CA PHE A 679 -3.92 -1.80 -12.96
C PHE A 679 -3.67 -2.03 -14.45
N ILE A 680 -4.43 -1.32 -15.28
CA ILE A 680 -4.26 -1.28 -16.73
C ILE A 680 -4.10 0.17 -17.15
N THR A 681 -2.94 0.51 -17.71
CA THR A 681 -2.67 1.85 -18.22
C THR A 681 -2.99 1.92 -19.72
N LEU A 682 -3.46 3.09 -20.17
CA LEU A 682 -3.73 3.35 -21.58
C LEU A 682 -3.10 4.67 -22.00
N ASP A 683 -2.73 4.75 -23.28
CA ASP A 683 -2.48 6.00 -23.99
C ASP A 683 -3.65 6.23 -24.98
N TRP A 684 -4.56 7.13 -24.63
CA TRP A 684 -5.77 7.39 -25.38
C TRP A 684 -5.50 8.31 -26.58
N PRO A 685 -5.87 7.92 -27.81
CA PRO A 685 -5.39 8.59 -29.00
C PRO A 685 -6.17 9.88 -29.31
N HIS A 686 -5.47 10.91 -29.76
CA HIS A 686 -6.03 12.22 -30.14
C HIS A 686 -7.12 12.20 -31.22
N ASN A 687 -7.22 11.13 -32.04
CA ASN A 687 -8.24 11.02 -33.07
C ASN A 687 -9.53 10.35 -32.58
N LEU A 688 -9.56 9.86 -31.33
CA LEU A 688 -10.75 9.33 -30.66
C LEU A 688 -11.15 10.25 -29.50
N THR A 689 -11.07 11.57 -29.73
CA THR A 689 -11.46 12.60 -28.76
C THR A 689 -12.52 13.52 -29.36
N GLY A 690 -13.36 14.13 -28.51
CA GLY A 690 -14.42 15.05 -28.94
C GLY A 690 -15.79 14.60 -28.43
N ASP A 691 -16.85 14.87 -29.19
CA ASP A 691 -18.24 14.55 -28.86
C ASP A 691 -18.53 13.03 -28.93
N GLY A 692 -18.03 12.30 -27.93
CA GLY A 692 -18.22 10.86 -27.75
C GLY A 692 -17.89 10.46 -26.32
N ALA A 693 -17.75 9.16 -26.06
CA ALA A 693 -17.41 8.64 -24.76
C ALA A 693 -16.55 7.37 -24.83
N ILE A 694 -15.72 7.17 -23.82
CA ILE A 694 -15.08 5.90 -23.54
C ILE A 694 -16.09 5.02 -22.82
N VAL A 695 -16.27 3.79 -23.29
CA VAL A 695 -17.11 2.78 -22.62
C VAL A 695 -16.19 1.73 -22.04
N ILE A 696 -16.27 1.53 -20.73
CA ILE A 696 -15.49 0.54 -19.99
C ILE A 696 -16.44 -0.58 -19.62
N ASP A 697 -16.13 -1.80 -20.03
CA ASP A 697 -16.96 -2.98 -19.87
C ASP A 697 -16.09 -4.09 -19.23
N VAL A 698 -16.45 -4.50 -18.01
CA VAL A 698 -15.75 -5.55 -17.25
C VAL A 698 -16.75 -6.64 -16.86
N ASP A 699 -16.66 -7.79 -17.52
CA ASP A 699 -17.57 -8.93 -17.41
C ASP A 699 -16.87 -10.12 -16.72
N TRP A 700 -17.61 -10.84 -15.88
CA TRP A 700 -17.14 -12.04 -15.19
C TRP A 700 -18.21 -13.13 -15.10
N PRO A 701 -17.87 -14.38 -14.72
CA PRO A 701 -18.84 -15.46 -14.68
C PRO A 701 -20.06 -15.17 -13.81
N ASP A 702 -21.26 -15.40 -14.37
CA ASP A 702 -22.55 -15.14 -13.72
C ASP A 702 -22.65 -15.71 -12.30
N ASN A 703 -22.75 -14.82 -11.32
CA ASN A 703 -23.08 -15.10 -9.94
C ASN A 703 -23.53 -13.83 -9.20
N ASN A 704 -24.27 -13.98 -8.10
CA ASN A 704 -24.82 -12.87 -7.32
C ASN A 704 -23.99 -12.50 -6.09
N LEU A 705 -22.73 -12.93 -6.00
CA LEU A 705 -21.85 -12.76 -4.83
C LEU A 705 -20.51 -12.09 -5.16
N THR A 706 -20.21 -11.91 -6.44
CA THR A 706 -18.98 -11.29 -6.90
C THR A 706 -19.26 -9.85 -7.25
N ASP A 707 -18.36 -8.99 -6.81
CA ASP A 707 -18.38 -7.56 -7.06
C ASP A 707 -16.96 -7.10 -7.34
N ILE A 708 -16.75 -6.50 -8.52
CA ILE A 708 -15.47 -5.98 -8.97
C ILE A 708 -15.67 -4.50 -9.26
N ASP A 709 -15.17 -3.63 -8.39
CA ASP A 709 -15.22 -2.19 -8.59
C ASP A 709 -14.22 -1.76 -9.66
N VAL A 710 -14.61 -0.82 -10.52
CA VAL A 710 -13.76 -0.23 -11.55
C VAL A 710 -13.55 1.25 -11.22
N HIS A 711 -12.30 1.70 -11.20
CA HIS A 711 -11.94 3.11 -11.08
C HIS A 711 -11.17 3.54 -12.33
N TRP A 712 -11.59 4.66 -12.92
CA TRP A 712 -10.97 5.23 -14.10
C TRP A 712 -10.33 6.57 -13.77
N MET A 713 -9.06 6.72 -14.13
CA MET A 713 -8.26 7.90 -13.88
C MET A 713 -7.82 8.58 -15.17
N SER A 714 -7.70 9.90 -15.11
CA SER A 714 -7.35 10.76 -16.23
C SER A 714 -6.28 11.78 -15.88
N GLU A 715 -5.63 12.32 -16.92
CA GLU A 715 -4.62 13.35 -16.76
C GLU A 715 -5.17 14.62 -16.10
N ASN A 716 -4.40 15.15 -15.16
CA ASN A 716 -4.54 16.48 -14.57
C ASN A 716 -3.16 17.14 -14.48
N GLY A 717 -3.08 18.45 -14.28
CA GLY A 717 -1.80 19.15 -14.13
C GLY A 717 -1.03 18.68 -12.89
N HIS A 718 0.26 18.37 -13.04
CA HIS A 718 1.09 17.99 -11.90
C HIS A 718 1.46 19.22 -11.05
N PRO A 719 1.11 19.27 -9.75
CA PRO A 719 1.23 20.48 -8.93
C PRO A 719 2.68 20.94 -8.74
N TYR A 720 3.65 20.02 -8.73
CA TYR A 720 5.08 20.32 -8.54
C TYR A 720 5.90 20.32 -9.84
N PHE A 721 5.25 20.30 -11.01
CA PHE A 721 5.95 20.23 -12.30
C PHE A 721 7.02 21.33 -12.47
N LEU A 722 6.73 22.55 -12.02
CA LEU A 722 7.65 23.69 -12.18
C LEU A 722 8.91 23.58 -11.32
N ASP A 723 8.86 22.81 -10.23
CA ASP A 723 9.97 22.67 -9.29
C ASP A 723 10.98 21.60 -9.75
N ASP A 724 10.50 20.48 -10.31
CA ASP A 724 11.34 19.49 -11.00
C ASP A 724 10.65 18.95 -12.28
N PRO A 725 10.79 19.65 -13.42
CA PRO A 725 10.16 19.26 -14.68
C PRO A 725 10.61 17.90 -15.22
N ALA A 726 11.79 17.44 -14.84
CA ALA A 726 12.35 16.18 -15.32
C ALA A 726 11.72 15.01 -14.56
N ALA A 727 11.68 15.08 -13.23
CA ALA A 727 11.13 14.02 -12.39
C ALA A 727 9.62 13.87 -12.53
N TYR A 728 8.88 14.99 -12.52
CA TYR A 728 7.42 15.00 -12.50
C TYR A 728 6.79 14.95 -13.89
N GLY A 729 7.26 15.78 -14.82
CA GLY A 729 6.50 16.01 -16.06
C GLY A 729 5.21 16.81 -15.82
N PRO A 730 4.50 17.19 -16.89
CA PRO A 730 3.41 18.17 -16.82
C PRO A 730 2.10 17.62 -16.23
N ILE A 731 1.94 16.29 -16.20
CA ILE A 731 0.68 15.63 -15.87
C ILE A 731 0.79 14.76 -14.61
N ASN A 732 -0.32 14.55 -13.93
CA ASN A 732 -0.56 13.56 -12.89
C ASN A 732 -1.87 12.83 -13.23
N LEU A 733 -2.18 11.72 -12.58
CA LEU A 733 -3.47 11.04 -12.74
C LEU A 733 -4.40 11.33 -11.55
N ILE A 734 -5.67 11.62 -11.83
CA ILE A 734 -6.72 11.76 -10.80
C ILE A 734 -7.93 10.88 -11.16
N PRO A 735 -8.70 10.40 -10.17
CA PRO A 735 -9.98 9.72 -10.45
C PRO A 735 -10.93 10.62 -11.25
N GLU A 736 -11.55 10.06 -12.28
CA GLU A 736 -12.58 10.72 -13.11
C GLU A 736 -13.96 10.08 -12.89
N VAL A 737 -14.05 8.76 -13.05
CA VAL A 737 -15.27 7.98 -12.81
C VAL A 737 -14.94 6.72 -12.04
N SER A 738 -15.88 6.22 -11.25
CA SER A 738 -15.71 5.00 -10.45
C SER A 738 -17.04 4.28 -10.28
N SER A 739 -16.97 2.95 -10.16
CA SER A 739 -18.07 2.14 -9.62
C SER A 739 -18.45 2.63 -8.22
N ARG A 740 -19.69 2.38 -7.84
CA ARG A 740 -20.21 2.84 -6.56
C ARG A 740 -19.58 2.04 -5.42
N ASN A 741 -18.59 2.64 -4.76
CA ASN A 741 -17.92 2.01 -3.64
C ASN A 741 -18.86 1.83 -2.43
N MET A 742 -19.12 0.57 -2.08
CA MET A 742 -20.02 0.17 -0.99
C MET A 742 -19.29 -0.23 0.31
N ASP A 743 -18.13 0.36 0.59
CA ASP A 743 -17.36 0.14 1.81
C ASP A 743 -18.20 0.38 3.08
N GLN A 744 -18.33 -0.66 3.91
CA GLN A 744 -19.02 -0.64 5.21
C GLN A 744 -18.02 -0.55 6.38
N GLY A 745 -16.76 -0.30 6.09
CA GLY A 745 -15.65 -0.39 7.02
C GLY A 745 -15.24 -1.83 7.30
N SER A 746 -14.14 -1.99 8.04
CA SER A 746 -13.59 -3.31 8.38
C SER A 746 -13.16 -4.16 7.17
N GLY A 747 -12.86 -3.54 6.01
CA GLY A 747 -12.54 -4.27 4.77
C GLY A 747 -13.73 -5.07 4.21
N LYS A 748 -14.96 -4.60 4.47
CA LYS A 748 -16.20 -5.23 4.00
C LYS A 748 -16.90 -4.31 3.02
N TYR A 749 -17.34 -4.88 1.91
CA TYR A 749 -18.09 -4.18 0.87
C TYR A 749 -19.43 -4.88 0.72
N ALA A 750 -20.51 -4.10 0.63
CA ALA A 750 -21.78 -4.65 0.19
C ALA A 750 -21.77 -4.81 -1.34
N TRP A 751 -22.51 -5.78 -1.85
CA TRP A 751 -22.61 -6.03 -3.28
C TRP A 751 -23.37 -4.89 -3.97
N GLU A 752 -22.76 -4.26 -4.97
CA GLU A 752 -23.42 -3.30 -5.85
C GLU A 752 -22.68 -3.22 -7.19
N THR A 753 -23.37 -3.59 -8.27
CA THR A 753 -22.83 -3.39 -9.62
C THR A 753 -23.62 -2.35 -10.40
N SER A 754 -22.96 -1.62 -11.29
CA SER A 754 -23.57 -0.61 -12.17
C SER A 754 -24.66 -1.18 -13.08
N THR A 755 -24.61 -2.49 -13.39
CA THR A 755 -25.62 -3.17 -14.21
C THR A 755 -26.65 -3.96 -13.41
N GLY A 756 -26.43 -4.17 -12.11
CA GLY A 756 -27.23 -5.10 -11.31
C GLY A 756 -27.03 -6.58 -11.67
N SER A 757 -25.92 -6.92 -12.34
CA SER A 757 -25.56 -8.27 -12.77
C SER A 757 -24.05 -8.53 -12.63
N SER A 758 -23.51 -9.62 -13.19
CA SER A 758 -22.07 -9.95 -13.10
C SER A 758 -21.21 -9.15 -14.07
N HIS A 759 -21.43 -7.83 -14.09
CA HIS A 759 -20.96 -6.95 -15.14
C HIS A 759 -20.85 -5.51 -14.63
N GLU A 760 -19.70 -4.86 -14.80
CA GLU A 760 -19.51 -3.42 -14.61
C GLU A 760 -19.45 -2.70 -15.95
N VAL A 761 -20.22 -1.61 -16.08
CA VAL A 761 -20.15 -0.70 -17.22
C VAL A 761 -20.03 0.75 -16.74
N LEU A 762 -18.93 1.41 -17.09
CA LEU A 762 -18.69 2.82 -16.81
C LEU A 762 -18.51 3.62 -18.10
N ILE A 763 -18.80 4.91 -18.02
CA ILE A 763 -18.62 5.87 -19.11
C ILE A 763 -17.63 6.94 -18.65
N ALA A 764 -16.63 7.23 -19.46
CA ALA A 764 -15.60 8.23 -19.20
C ALA A 764 -15.42 9.17 -20.40
N GLU A 765 -14.87 10.35 -20.13
CA GLU A 765 -14.57 11.38 -21.13
C GLU A 765 -13.44 10.92 -22.06
N PRO A 766 -13.59 11.08 -23.39
CA PRO A 766 -12.60 10.66 -24.36
C PRO A 766 -11.48 11.70 -24.51
N THR A 767 -10.91 12.17 -23.40
CA THR A 767 -9.74 13.06 -23.44
C THR A 767 -8.48 12.26 -23.80
N ALA A 768 -7.63 12.82 -24.67
CA ALA A 768 -6.39 12.17 -25.09
C ALA A 768 -5.36 12.10 -23.95
N GLY A 769 -4.42 11.18 -24.10
CA GLY A 769 -3.28 11.02 -23.20
C GLY A 769 -3.45 9.84 -22.25
N LEU A 770 -2.66 9.86 -21.18
CA LEU A 770 -2.53 8.79 -20.22
C LEU A 770 -3.83 8.58 -19.44
N LYS A 771 -4.29 7.34 -19.39
CA LYS A 771 -5.41 6.88 -18.57
C LYS A 771 -4.98 5.71 -17.73
N GLN A 772 -5.65 5.51 -16.61
CA GLN A 772 -5.43 4.33 -15.79
C GLN A 772 -6.75 3.77 -15.29
N MET A 773 -6.95 2.49 -15.58
CA MET A 773 -8.05 1.70 -15.03
C MET A 773 -7.52 0.89 -13.85
N MET A 774 -8.23 0.95 -12.73
CA MET A 774 -7.99 0.16 -11.55
C MET A 774 -9.19 -0.75 -11.33
N LEU A 775 -8.94 -2.02 -11.07
CA LEU A 775 -9.97 -3.01 -10.72
C LEU A 775 -9.76 -3.42 -9.27
N HIS A 776 -10.82 -3.53 -8.48
CA HIS A 776 -10.77 -3.93 -7.09
C HIS A 776 -11.73 -5.09 -6.82
N SER A 777 -11.25 -6.16 -6.18
CA SER A 777 -12.14 -7.22 -5.74
C SER A 777 -12.82 -6.81 -4.44
N ALA A 778 -14.02 -6.21 -4.55
CA ALA A 778 -14.85 -5.84 -3.42
C ALA A 778 -15.50 -7.09 -2.77
N MET A 779 -16.01 -8.01 -3.58
CA MET A 779 -16.52 -9.32 -3.14
C MET A 779 -16.10 -10.46 -4.07
N HIS A 780 -15.76 -11.61 -3.49
CA HIS A 780 -15.34 -12.80 -4.23
C HIS A 780 -16.37 -13.93 -4.11
N GLY A 781 -17.16 -14.13 -5.17
CA GLY A 781 -18.25 -15.10 -5.20
C GLY A 781 -17.98 -16.38 -5.98
N VAL A 782 -16.90 -16.44 -6.78
CA VAL A 782 -16.59 -17.61 -7.61
C VAL A 782 -15.98 -18.74 -6.80
N ASN A 783 -16.20 -19.98 -7.25
CA ASN A 783 -15.72 -21.20 -6.56
C ASN A 783 -14.24 -21.54 -6.84
N THR A 784 -13.46 -20.55 -7.29
CA THR A 784 -12.06 -20.68 -7.66
C THR A 784 -11.21 -19.60 -6.99
N ASN A 785 -9.90 -19.81 -6.89
CA ASN A 785 -8.95 -18.83 -6.33
C ASN A 785 -8.80 -17.58 -7.21
N ASP A 786 -9.13 -17.71 -8.49
CA ASP A 786 -9.07 -16.66 -9.50
C ASP A 786 -10.47 -16.46 -10.11
N ASN A 787 -10.91 -15.21 -10.21
CA ASN A 787 -12.08 -14.79 -10.96
C ASN A 787 -11.64 -14.25 -12.33
N PRO A 788 -11.97 -14.92 -13.44
CA PRO A 788 -11.55 -14.51 -14.77
C PRO A 788 -12.41 -13.36 -15.29
N LEU A 789 -11.77 -12.27 -15.73
CA LEU A 789 -12.45 -11.09 -16.27
C LEU A 789 -12.25 -10.96 -17.78
N ASN A 790 -13.34 -10.76 -18.52
CA ASN A 790 -13.30 -10.18 -19.86
C ASN A 790 -13.34 -8.66 -19.72
N ILE A 791 -12.34 -7.98 -20.27
CA ILE A 791 -12.24 -6.52 -20.16
C ILE A 791 -12.28 -5.94 -21.56
N SER A 792 -13.20 -5.01 -21.81
CA SER A 792 -13.34 -4.32 -23.08
C SER A 792 -13.41 -2.82 -22.82
N VAL A 793 -12.48 -2.07 -23.40
CA VAL A 793 -12.54 -0.60 -23.38
C VAL A 793 -12.76 -0.13 -24.80
N GLY A 794 -13.83 0.64 -25.00
CA GLY A 794 -14.32 1.07 -26.29
C GLY A 794 -14.47 2.57 -26.39
N TYR A 795 -14.73 3.01 -27.61
CA TYR A 795 -15.13 4.37 -27.91
C TYR A 795 -16.48 4.33 -28.63
N VAL A 796 -17.41 5.19 -28.20
CA VAL A 796 -18.64 5.50 -28.92
C VAL A 796 -18.63 6.98 -29.26
N GLY A 797 -18.98 7.34 -30.49
CA GLY A 797 -18.99 8.75 -30.90
C GLY A 797 -19.71 8.98 -32.22
N ALA A 798 -19.95 10.26 -32.53
CA ALA A 798 -20.52 10.64 -33.82
C ALA A 798 -19.49 10.49 -34.96
N LEU A 799 -19.83 9.70 -35.98
CA LEU A 799 -19.11 9.65 -37.26
C LEU A 799 -19.52 10.81 -38.19
N SER A 800 -20.74 11.33 -38.01
CA SER A 800 -21.25 12.51 -38.70
C SER A 800 -22.24 13.27 -37.83
N GLY A 801 -22.14 14.59 -37.84
CA GLY A 801 -22.88 15.47 -36.94
C GLY A 801 -22.24 15.56 -35.55
N SER A 802 -22.87 16.27 -34.62
CA SER A 802 -22.35 16.49 -33.26
C SER A 802 -23.33 15.98 -32.19
N LEU A 803 -22.82 15.32 -31.14
CA LEU A 803 -23.66 14.87 -30.00
C LEU A 803 -24.09 16.02 -29.11
N SER A 804 -23.32 17.09 -29.12
CA SER A 804 -23.62 18.34 -28.41
C SER A 804 -23.75 19.48 -29.43
N LYS A 805 -24.60 20.46 -29.12
CA LYS A 805 -24.66 21.70 -29.91
C LYS A 805 -24.77 22.88 -28.96
N VAL A 806 -23.95 23.91 -29.18
CA VAL A 806 -24.06 25.18 -28.46
C VAL A 806 -24.93 26.12 -29.29
N VAL A 807 -25.92 26.73 -28.65
CA VAL A 807 -26.80 27.73 -29.26
C VAL A 807 -26.57 29.08 -28.60
N ASP A 808 -25.94 30.00 -29.34
CA ASP A 808 -25.67 31.36 -28.89
C ASP A 808 -26.88 32.31 -29.10
N ASP A 809 -27.78 31.97 -30.04
CA ASP A 809 -29.04 32.67 -30.30
C ASP A 809 -30.20 31.68 -30.31
N TRP A 810 -31.17 31.86 -29.40
CA TRP A 810 -32.35 31.00 -29.29
C TRP A 810 -33.21 30.93 -30.56
N ALA A 811 -33.05 31.87 -31.49
CA ALA A 811 -33.67 31.76 -32.81
C ALA A 811 -33.16 30.53 -33.61
N ASP A 812 -31.96 30.02 -33.28
CA ASP A 812 -31.33 28.85 -33.88
C ASP A 812 -31.56 27.56 -33.06
N ALA A 813 -32.41 27.62 -32.04
CA ALA A 813 -32.78 26.49 -31.18
C ALA A 813 -33.80 25.51 -31.82
N ASP A 814 -34.14 25.69 -33.09
CA ASP A 814 -35.00 24.76 -33.84
C ASP A 814 -34.24 24.28 -35.10
N GLY A 815 -34.19 22.96 -35.30
CA GLY A 815 -33.43 22.35 -36.38
C GLY A 815 -33.53 20.83 -36.43
N GLU A 816 -33.15 20.27 -37.58
CA GLU A 816 -33.07 18.83 -37.82
C GLU A 816 -31.64 18.48 -38.24
N GLU A 817 -31.04 17.49 -37.59
CA GLU A 817 -29.71 16.98 -37.90
C GLU A 817 -29.75 15.45 -37.94
N THR A 818 -29.02 14.85 -38.89
CA THR A 818 -28.86 13.40 -38.95
C THR A 818 -27.52 13.03 -38.32
N LEU A 819 -27.58 12.29 -37.21
CA LEU A 819 -26.42 11.77 -36.51
C LEU A 819 -26.14 10.34 -36.94
N THR A 820 -24.89 10.05 -37.29
CA THR A 820 -24.42 8.67 -37.50
C THR A 820 -23.46 8.34 -36.39
N PHE A 821 -23.71 7.27 -35.65
CA PHE A 821 -22.86 6.83 -34.54
C PHE A 821 -21.98 5.67 -34.95
N GLY A 822 -20.77 5.65 -34.42
CA GLY A 822 -19.84 4.54 -34.50
C GLY A 822 -19.46 4.11 -33.10
N ALA A 823 -19.29 2.80 -32.92
CA ALA A 823 -18.74 2.24 -31.70
C ALA A 823 -17.67 1.21 -32.04
N THR A 824 -16.61 1.17 -31.23
CA THR A 824 -15.57 0.13 -31.35
C THR A 824 -15.93 -1.15 -30.58
N LEU A 825 -17.00 -1.09 -29.77
CA LEU A 825 -17.58 -2.23 -29.07
C LEU A 825 -18.97 -2.53 -29.63
N PRO A 826 -19.41 -3.80 -29.57
CA PRO A 826 -20.78 -4.16 -29.93
C PRO A 826 -21.77 -3.52 -28.94
N LEU A 827 -22.51 -2.51 -29.39
CA LEU A 827 -23.58 -1.89 -28.62
C LEU A 827 -24.94 -2.47 -29.01
N ASN A 828 -25.69 -2.97 -28.02
CA ASN A 828 -27.07 -3.37 -28.22
C ASN A 828 -28.01 -2.20 -27.86
N VAL A 829 -28.20 -1.29 -28.82
CA VAL A 829 -28.99 -0.07 -28.61
C VAL A 829 -30.48 -0.41 -28.45
N SER A 830 -31.03 -0.16 -27.26
CA SER A 830 -32.44 -0.40 -26.92
C SER A 830 -33.33 0.82 -27.18
N SER A 831 -32.83 2.01 -26.90
CA SER A 831 -33.45 3.31 -27.18
C SER A 831 -32.38 4.34 -27.56
N ILE A 832 -32.83 5.41 -28.23
CA ILE A 832 -32.05 6.63 -28.44
C ILE A 832 -32.97 7.76 -28.00
N GLU A 833 -32.50 8.56 -27.06
CA GLU A 833 -33.23 9.69 -26.50
C GLU A 833 -32.41 10.96 -26.76
N GLY A 834 -33.09 12.08 -26.94
CA GLY A 834 -32.47 13.37 -27.15
C GLY A 834 -33.13 14.38 -26.24
N PHE A 835 -32.31 15.11 -25.50
CA PHE A 835 -32.78 16.10 -24.53
C PHE A 835 -32.67 17.49 -25.14
N GLY A 836 -33.69 18.33 -24.88
CA GLY A 836 -33.76 19.67 -25.43
C GLY A 836 -32.72 20.61 -24.83
N TRP A 837 -32.64 21.83 -25.36
CA TRP A 837 -31.72 22.87 -24.90
C TRP A 837 -31.90 23.21 -23.42
N THR A 838 -30.80 23.24 -22.68
CA THR A 838 -30.78 23.70 -21.28
C THR A 838 -30.25 25.14 -21.23
N GLN A 839 -30.99 26.06 -20.60
CA GLN A 839 -30.50 27.42 -20.36
C GLN A 839 -29.82 27.46 -18.98
N PRO A 840 -28.50 27.70 -18.90
CA PRO A 840 -27.83 27.83 -17.60
C PRO A 840 -28.35 29.07 -16.87
N VAL A 841 -28.59 28.93 -15.57
CA VAL A 841 -28.98 30.03 -14.69
C VAL A 841 -27.74 30.46 -13.93
N LEU A 842 -27.20 31.63 -14.26
CA LEU A 842 -26.09 32.25 -13.54
C LEU A 842 -26.63 33.22 -12.50
N LEU A 843 -26.27 33.02 -11.22
CA LEU A 843 -26.63 33.88 -10.10
C LEU A 843 -25.36 34.53 -9.53
N PRO A 844 -24.84 35.61 -10.15
CA PRO A 844 -23.64 36.26 -9.64
C PRO A 844 -23.97 37.08 -8.39
N THR A 845 -23.00 37.22 -7.48
CA THR A 845 -23.05 38.11 -6.30
C THR A 845 -24.01 37.71 -5.17
N GLU A 846 -24.37 36.43 -5.09
CA GLU A 846 -25.09 35.90 -3.93
C GLU A 846 -24.21 35.94 -2.67
N THR A 847 -24.84 36.12 -1.51
CA THR A 847 -24.14 36.19 -0.22
C THR A 847 -24.60 35.04 0.66
N ALA A 848 -23.68 34.13 0.97
CA ALA A 848 -23.84 33.11 2.00
C ALA A 848 -23.09 33.51 3.28
N THR A 849 -23.60 33.11 4.45
CA THR A 849 -22.96 33.32 5.76
C THR A 849 -22.58 31.99 6.39
N GLN A 850 -21.59 31.98 7.29
CA GLN A 850 -21.28 30.78 8.04
C GLN A 850 -22.39 30.49 9.05
N ASP A 851 -23.12 29.40 8.82
CA ASP A 851 -24.28 29.01 9.62
C ASP A 851 -23.90 27.96 10.69
N THR A 852 -24.89 27.22 11.22
CA THR A 852 -24.61 26.16 12.20
C THR A 852 -24.03 24.95 11.48
N ALA A 853 -22.75 24.66 11.73
CA ALA A 853 -22.06 23.52 11.13
C ALA A 853 -22.86 22.21 11.29
N GLY A 854 -22.98 21.45 10.20
CA GLY A 854 -23.74 20.21 10.13
C GLY A 854 -25.27 20.36 10.06
N SER A 855 -25.80 21.57 9.89
CA SER A 855 -27.24 21.82 9.78
C SER A 855 -27.60 22.67 8.54
N TRP A 856 -27.91 22.00 7.44
CA TRP A 856 -28.37 22.60 6.18
C TRP A 856 -29.60 23.50 6.32
N SER A 857 -30.50 23.17 7.25
CA SER A 857 -31.69 23.99 7.53
C SER A 857 -31.38 25.40 8.08
N SER A 858 -30.13 25.64 8.49
CA SER A 858 -29.66 26.94 8.94
C SER A 858 -29.01 27.78 7.84
N SER A 859 -28.96 27.26 6.59
CA SER A 859 -28.31 27.92 5.46
C SER A 859 -28.79 29.36 5.27
N GLY A 860 -27.86 30.31 5.22
CA GLY A 860 -28.12 31.73 4.95
C GLY A 860 -28.54 31.98 3.49
N TYR A 861 -28.31 31.02 2.60
CA TYR A 861 -28.71 31.07 1.20
C TYR A 861 -29.39 29.76 0.75
N ALA A 862 -30.56 29.89 0.12
CA ALA A 862 -31.28 28.77 -0.48
C ALA A 862 -31.94 29.24 -1.78
N TYR A 863 -31.78 28.44 -2.85
CA TYR A 863 -32.36 28.72 -4.15
C TYR A 863 -33.28 27.58 -4.57
N GLN A 864 -34.53 27.92 -4.91
CA GLN A 864 -35.53 26.95 -5.35
C GLN A 864 -35.73 27.05 -6.87
N PHE A 865 -35.71 25.91 -7.53
CA PHE A 865 -35.92 25.79 -8.97
C PHE A 865 -36.73 24.52 -9.29
N THR A 866 -37.27 24.45 -10.50
CA THR A 866 -37.98 23.29 -11.03
C THR A 866 -37.27 22.82 -12.28
N VAL A 867 -37.02 21.51 -12.38
CA VAL A 867 -36.41 20.88 -13.55
C VAL A 867 -37.43 19.90 -14.14
N GLU A 868 -37.66 19.99 -15.45
CA GLU A 868 -38.52 19.08 -16.21
C GLU A 868 -37.76 18.63 -17.46
N ASN A 869 -37.83 17.34 -17.80
CA ASN A 869 -37.25 16.76 -19.03
C ASN A 869 -35.75 17.04 -19.24
N ALA A 870 -34.96 17.08 -18.16
CA ALA A 870 -33.50 17.18 -18.21
C ALA A 870 -32.88 15.81 -17.94
N GLU A 871 -31.84 15.45 -18.71
CA GLU A 871 -30.97 14.30 -18.46
C GLU A 871 -29.94 14.57 -17.38
N MET A 872 -29.56 15.83 -17.19
CA MET A 872 -28.57 16.20 -16.21
C MET A 872 -28.93 17.53 -15.57
N LEU A 873 -28.72 17.62 -14.26
CA LEU A 873 -28.70 18.84 -13.49
C LEU A 873 -27.30 19.02 -12.91
N LYS A 874 -26.60 20.05 -13.37
CA LYS A 874 -25.33 20.50 -12.81
C LYS A 874 -25.54 21.79 -12.01
N VAL A 875 -25.02 21.82 -10.78
CA VAL A 875 -25.03 23.01 -9.92
C VAL A 875 -23.59 23.26 -9.47
N GLU A 876 -23.07 24.44 -9.75
CA GLU A 876 -21.72 24.87 -9.39
C GLU A 876 -21.80 26.12 -8.51
N ILE A 877 -20.93 26.19 -7.50
CA ILE A 877 -20.72 27.40 -6.71
C ILE A 877 -19.22 27.66 -6.58
N ASP A 878 -18.84 28.94 -6.55
CA ASP A 878 -17.47 29.36 -6.26
C ASP A 878 -17.44 30.75 -5.59
N SER A 879 -16.35 31.06 -4.91
CA SER A 879 -16.09 32.33 -4.24
C SER A 879 -14.70 32.86 -4.58
N LEU A 880 -14.64 34.13 -4.97
CA LEU A 880 -13.37 34.85 -5.13
C LEU A 880 -12.71 35.22 -3.79
N ALA A 881 -13.35 34.91 -2.65
CA ALA A 881 -12.81 35.22 -1.33
C ALA A 881 -11.84 34.12 -0.85
N PRO A 882 -10.59 34.48 -0.49
CA PRO A 882 -9.58 33.49 -0.12
C PRO A 882 -9.98 32.73 1.15
N ARG A 883 -9.79 31.39 1.14
CA ARG A 883 -10.05 30.47 2.25
C ARG A 883 -11.52 30.46 2.72
N THR A 884 -12.43 30.64 1.76
CA THR A 884 -13.85 30.35 2.00
C THR A 884 -14.06 28.87 1.73
N ASP A 885 -14.77 28.21 2.63
CA ASP A 885 -15.23 26.84 2.52
C ASP A 885 -16.76 26.95 2.42
N LEU A 886 -17.32 26.53 1.29
CA LEU A 886 -18.76 26.61 1.02
C LEU A 886 -19.24 25.21 0.68
N ASP A 887 -20.09 24.61 1.51
CA ASP A 887 -20.71 23.33 1.14
C ASP A 887 -21.96 23.54 0.27
N LEU A 888 -22.22 22.62 -0.66
CA LEU A 888 -23.42 22.64 -1.51
C LEU A 888 -24.39 21.53 -1.09
N GLY A 889 -25.67 21.85 -0.91
CA GLY A 889 -26.72 20.88 -0.59
C GLY A 889 -27.91 20.96 -1.53
N LEU A 890 -28.23 19.84 -2.19
CA LEU A 890 -29.38 19.70 -3.08
C LEU A 890 -30.48 18.88 -2.38
N TYR A 891 -31.66 19.47 -2.27
CA TYR A 891 -32.84 18.85 -1.67
C TYR A 891 -33.97 18.76 -2.70
N ARG A 892 -34.65 17.62 -2.73
CA ARG A 892 -35.77 17.36 -3.64
C ARG A 892 -37.06 17.19 -2.84
N ASP A 893 -38.03 18.07 -3.08
CA ASP A 893 -39.39 17.93 -2.56
C ASP A 893 -40.06 16.68 -3.15
N SER A 894 -39.81 15.54 -2.51
CA SER A 894 -40.20 14.21 -2.96
C SER A 894 -41.70 13.98 -2.86
N ASN A 895 -42.35 14.71 -1.94
CA ASN A 895 -43.76 14.55 -1.63
C ASN A 895 -44.64 15.63 -2.31
N GLY A 896 -44.02 16.64 -2.92
CA GLY A 896 -44.68 17.67 -3.74
C GLY A 896 -45.50 18.67 -2.93
N ASN A 897 -45.21 18.88 -1.65
CA ASN A 897 -45.98 19.78 -0.78
C ASN A 897 -45.42 21.22 -0.74
N GLY A 898 -44.31 21.48 -1.42
CA GLY A 898 -43.63 22.78 -1.46
C GLY A 898 -42.79 23.11 -0.23
N VAL A 899 -42.53 22.15 0.67
CA VAL A 899 -41.78 22.32 1.91
C VAL A 899 -40.73 21.22 2.05
N ILE A 900 -39.45 21.60 2.00
CA ILE A 900 -38.34 20.67 2.18
C ILE A 900 -38.33 20.11 3.61
N ASN A 901 -38.41 18.79 3.70
CA ASN A 901 -38.07 18.05 4.90
C ASN A 901 -36.56 17.75 4.93
N TRP A 902 -35.82 18.60 5.64
CA TRP A 902 -34.37 18.51 5.79
C TRP A 902 -33.84 17.15 6.30
N GLY A 903 -34.67 16.32 6.93
CA GLY A 903 -34.28 15.00 7.42
C GLY A 903 -34.53 13.83 6.48
N SER A 904 -35.28 14.01 5.39
CA SER A 904 -35.67 12.89 4.50
C SER A 904 -35.68 13.22 3.00
N GLU A 905 -35.45 14.49 2.64
CA GLU A 905 -35.50 14.98 1.26
C GLU A 905 -34.16 15.49 0.76
N GLN A 906 -33.08 15.20 1.50
CA GLN A 906 -31.72 15.40 1.03
C GLN A 906 -31.48 14.48 -0.15
N TYR A 907 -31.01 15.07 -1.25
CA TYR A 907 -30.83 14.37 -2.50
C TYR A 907 -29.35 14.22 -2.87
N ALA A 908 -28.56 15.28 -2.76
CA ALA A 908 -27.10 15.24 -2.93
C ALA A 908 -26.42 16.33 -2.10
N VAL A 909 -25.14 16.16 -1.76
CA VAL A 909 -24.32 17.18 -1.07
C VAL A 909 -22.89 17.16 -1.61
N SER A 910 -22.23 18.31 -1.60
CA SER A 910 -20.79 18.48 -1.84
C SER A 910 -20.16 19.18 -0.64
N GLY A 911 -18.88 18.91 -0.37
CA GLY A 911 -18.15 19.45 0.79
C GLY A 911 -16.66 19.20 0.69
N ASN A 912 -16.05 19.76 -0.34
CA ASN A 912 -14.60 19.88 -0.44
C ASN A 912 -14.08 20.93 0.55
N TRP A 913 -12.77 21.09 0.62
CA TRP A 913 -12.10 21.98 1.58
C TRP A 913 -12.00 23.44 1.11
N ASN A 914 -12.67 23.80 0.02
CA ASN A 914 -12.59 25.09 -0.63
C ASN A 914 -13.98 25.59 -1.06
N SER A 915 -14.05 26.69 -1.80
CA SER A 915 -15.33 27.25 -2.25
C SER A 915 -15.85 26.68 -3.55
N ASP A 916 -15.04 25.89 -4.25
CA ASP A 916 -15.30 25.37 -5.59
C ASP A 916 -16.01 24.02 -5.46
N GLU A 917 -17.33 24.07 -5.42
CA GLU A 917 -18.18 22.89 -5.28
C GLU A 917 -19.03 22.66 -6.51
N GLU A 918 -19.23 21.37 -6.79
CA GLU A 918 -20.05 20.90 -7.89
C GLU A 918 -20.96 19.76 -7.42
N LEU A 919 -22.23 19.83 -7.79
CA LEU A 919 -23.15 18.71 -7.74
C LEU A 919 -23.67 18.41 -9.15
N THR A 920 -23.48 17.18 -9.59
CA THR A 920 -24.02 16.67 -10.85
C THR A 920 -24.98 15.53 -10.55
N VAL A 921 -26.21 15.63 -11.08
CA VAL A 921 -27.26 14.62 -11.00
C VAL A 921 -27.63 14.24 -12.42
N VAL A 922 -27.70 12.93 -12.69
CA VAL A 922 -28.21 12.34 -13.95
C VAL A 922 -29.55 11.66 -13.69
#